data_AF-K1QUP0-F1
#
_entry.id   AF-K1QUP0-F1
#
_cell.length_a   1.000
_cell.length_b   1.000
_cell.length_c   1.000
_cell.angle_alpha   90.00
_cell.angle_beta   90.00
_cell.angle_gamma   90.00
#
_symmetry.space_group_name_H-M   'P 1'
#
loop_
_entity.id
_entity.type
_entity.pdbx_description
1 polymer ?
#
loop_
_entity_poly.entity_id
_entity_poly.type
_entity_poly.pdbx_seq_one_letter_code
_entity_poly.pdbx_strand_id
1 'polypeptide(L)'
;MYDDIGVYFCVSLKELDQQLTPQPRILIENAPDRRHTVESLSYKAAEAYHRSKNKEKMIAALERLRNLEERTDFLIRKKYIEEAAKMFQEAGMLADAIDLYTKKGMNKEALQCAQKSQDKNAIGQSLVLDSKIRLSQYKDFNDIEEEVKNEIRENLNQAFYSLQDLENKLAAEPEMARVLMRKLRYSKLSSMYVKKRMVLYFKSLYDEMEKNERKDNIKIFVMTCFVNHLLNLEMKPKLDDVMLKFEDSMNRECSRKEGRRKTEWAMKLGLMIDESDGKIYIRSIARRFCDGYGQITGVNNDALEALIQFTKFCALLSNTNNVEVLPHLNQLVLWMEYFITVAFCLSAKVQNTPNFFFVIPESYTAVIYFIDATFVQERGVSTFEAVQRHSMRNTVQDNKLIQERLKKLIEILCGVTSSTNINLFSYIFQSNHPNASIDHRDYGIAERLLVLAPVLVCNLGKSVYPVVETKLMSELCKIKVREEYPSRLSEALTSVQRAGSPADVARALQILLLKRENDSLWYCIWDNFDRRNGLQKRKLKAMELSNRFFLEETLQGMNTPHDIVSSKVRTEIDEDDEMDTQITLEEKMEIDRIKMEKKRNDEENEASKKITKFFGKVVFRLRVKNLSTRVVRQLCKEKRVKEMKIFESMRITNKGCGICGVQFKGKATGCLFNKDEQTSNDSEFALLLQESPMFMLQKCLESQEEHGKSEKHKEMVNYYQHFQHKYMQKIFDPLGKVRSFIQRYKLGTAEFVEKNFKEETYNIGILRRQRESVENKIENIIKGCEWQNGEIWGEVQELIGSYHLIKDYVETEARKREERLEKLREVDLARRPKGRGKRKGQRR
;
A
#
# COMPACT_ATOMS: atom_id res chain seq x y z
N MET A 1 -43.59 -27.69 36.56
CA MET A 1 -44.12 -26.72 37.55
C MET A 1 -43.04 -25.75 38.04
N TYR A 2 -41.99 -25.48 37.24
CA TYR A 2 -40.85 -24.61 37.58
C TYR A 2 -40.53 -23.62 36.43
N ASP A 3 -41.52 -23.25 35.62
CA ASP A 3 -41.31 -22.42 34.41
C ASP A 3 -41.80 -20.97 34.53
N ASP A 4 -42.43 -20.57 35.64
CA ASP A 4 -43.08 -19.24 35.77
C ASP A 4 -42.42 -18.24 36.73
N ILE A 5 -41.29 -18.58 37.38
CA ILE A 5 -40.68 -17.69 38.39
C ILE A 5 -39.87 -16.53 37.76
N GLY A 6 -39.56 -16.58 36.46
CA GLY A 6 -38.72 -15.59 35.79
C GLY A 6 -39.40 -14.26 35.41
N VAL A 7 -40.73 -14.15 35.50
CA VAL A 7 -41.47 -13.07 34.80
C VAL A 7 -41.78 -11.82 35.65
N TYR A 8 -41.49 -11.79 36.96
CA TYR A 8 -42.00 -10.73 37.85
C TYR A 8 -40.96 -9.87 38.61
N PHE A 9 -39.75 -9.66 38.07
CA PHE A 9 -38.64 -9.14 38.90
C PHE A 9 -38.15 -7.70 38.69
N CYS A 10 -38.85 -6.81 37.97
CA CYS A 10 -38.40 -5.40 37.92
C CYS A 10 -39.49 -4.32 37.83
N VAL A 11 -40.75 -4.67 37.57
CA VAL A 11 -41.85 -3.66 37.56
C VAL A 11 -42.47 -3.51 38.95
N SER A 12 -42.44 -4.55 39.78
CA SER A 12 -43.26 -4.61 41.00
C SER A 12 -42.64 -3.98 42.27
N LEU A 13 -41.35 -3.62 42.30
CA LEU A 13 -40.74 -3.10 43.54
C LEU A 13 -41.15 -1.67 43.88
N LYS A 14 -41.41 -0.82 42.88
CA LYS A 14 -41.95 0.54 43.10
C LYS A 14 -43.47 0.54 43.33
N GLU A 15 -44.17 -0.42 42.76
CA GLU A 15 -45.64 -0.57 42.93
C GLU A 15 -46.00 -1.24 44.27
N LEU A 16 -45.17 -2.18 44.78
CA LEU A 16 -45.39 -2.77 46.11
C LEU A 16 -45.01 -1.83 47.27
N ASP A 17 -44.13 -0.86 47.08
CA ASP A 17 -43.81 0.12 48.14
C ASP A 17 -45.01 1.04 48.46
N GLN A 18 -45.98 1.14 47.54
CA GLN A 18 -47.22 1.90 47.73
C GLN A 18 -48.35 1.09 48.36
N GLN A 19 -48.24 -0.24 48.44
CA GLN A 19 -49.26 -1.10 49.04
C GLN A 19 -48.64 -1.87 50.21
N LEU A 20 -48.98 -1.46 51.44
CA LEU A 20 -48.59 -2.03 52.75
C LEU A 20 -48.82 -3.56 52.87
N THR A 21 -48.08 -4.35 52.09
CA THR A 21 -48.11 -5.81 52.10
C THR A 21 -46.67 -6.32 52.26
N PRO A 22 -46.43 -7.33 53.12
CA PRO A 22 -45.09 -7.83 53.37
C PRO A 22 -44.51 -8.45 52.10
N GLN A 23 -43.31 -8.00 51.71
CA GLN A 23 -42.60 -8.50 50.52
C GLN A 23 -42.41 -10.03 50.61
N PRO A 24 -42.75 -10.79 49.54
CA PRO A 24 -42.52 -12.23 49.49
C PRO A 24 -41.07 -12.62 49.82
N ARG A 25 -40.86 -13.60 50.70
CA ARG A 25 -39.52 -14.05 51.16
C ARG A 25 -38.54 -14.37 50.02
N ILE A 26 -39.02 -14.91 48.91
CA ILE A 26 -38.21 -15.20 47.70
C ILE A 26 -37.60 -13.93 47.09
N LEU A 27 -38.27 -12.76 47.17
CA LEU A 27 -37.73 -11.49 46.68
C LEU A 27 -36.63 -10.94 47.59
N ILE A 28 -36.73 -11.22 48.89
CA ILE A 28 -35.76 -10.80 49.91
C ILE A 28 -34.50 -11.69 49.84
N GLU A 29 -34.67 -13.00 49.67
CA GLU A 29 -33.57 -13.97 49.59
C GLU A 29 -32.75 -13.86 48.30
N ASN A 30 -33.33 -13.33 47.22
CA ASN A 30 -32.66 -13.12 45.93
C ASN A 30 -32.41 -11.63 45.60
N ALA A 31 -32.56 -10.75 46.60
CA ALA A 31 -32.23 -9.35 46.44
C ALA A 31 -30.74 -9.18 46.10
N PRO A 32 -30.36 -8.18 45.28
CA PRO A 32 -28.96 -7.93 44.95
C PRO A 32 -28.14 -7.72 46.24
N ASP A 33 -27.12 -8.56 46.46
CA ASP A 33 -26.24 -8.49 47.63
C ASP A 33 -24.77 -8.27 47.20
N ARG A 34 -23.83 -8.28 48.16
CA ARG A 34 -22.39 -8.11 47.86
C ARG A 34 -21.80 -9.21 46.97
N ARG A 35 -22.47 -10.35 46.81
CA ARG A 35 -22.04 -11.51 45.99
C ARG A 35 -22.81 -11.63 44.67
N HIS A 36 -24.01 -11.08 44.60
CA HIS A 36 -24.93 -11.11 43.45
C HIS A 36 -25.35 -9.67 43.11
N THR A 37 -24.46 -8.94 42.44
CA THR A 37 -24.77 -7.58 42.00
C THR A 37 -25.88 -7.59 40.95
N VAL A 38 -26.54 -6.45 40.77
CA VAL A 38 -27.56 -6.24 39.73
C VAL A 38 -27.01 -6.59 38.36
N GLU A 39 -25.73 -6.30 38.09
CA GLU A 39 -25.06 -6.64 36.84
C GLU A 39 -24.90 -8.17 36.68
N SER A 40 -24.46 -8.88 37.72
CA SER A 40 -24.32 -10.35 37.69
C SER A 40 -25.65 -11.05 37.47
N LEU A 41 -26.71 -10.58 38.12
CA LEU A 41 -28.06 -11.11 37.98
C LEU A 41 -28.65 -10.80 36.59
N SER A 42 -28.38 -9.61 36.06
CA SER A 42 -28.82 -9.21 34.71
C SER A 42 -28.13 -10.03 33.62
N TYR A 43 -26.84 -10.31 33.76
CA TYR A 43 -26.10 -11.19 32.83
C TYR A 43 -26.63 -12.63 32.87
N LYS A 44 -26.88 -13.17 34.07
CA LYS A 44 -27.47 -14.52 34.24
C LYS A 44 -28.89 -14.60 33.67
N ALA A 45 -29.69 -13.56 33.87
CA ALA A 45 -31.03 -13.46 33.29
C ALA A 45 -30.97 -13.42 31.75
N ALA A 46 -30.07 -12.62 31.17
CA ALA A 46 -29.85 -12.59 29.72
C ALA A 46 -29.43 -13.97 29.18
N GLU A 47 -28.57 -14.71 29.89
CA GLU A 47 -28.23 -16.10 29.52
C GLU A 47 -29.44 -17.04 29.56
N ALA A 48 -30.26 -16.96 30.61
CA ALA A 48 -31.45 -17.79 30.75
C ALA A 48 -32.45 -17.51 29.61
N TYR A 49 -32.71 -16.23 29.32
CA TYR A 49 -33.61 -15.83 28.24
C TYR A 49 -33.09 -16.19 26.85
N HIS A 50 -31.77 -16.14 26.64
CA HIS A 50 -31.16 -16.65 25.41
C HIS A 50 -31.41 -18.17 25.26
N ARG A 51 -31.21 -18.95 26.33
CA ARG A 51 -31.46 -20.40 26.32
C ARG A 51 -32.93 -20.72 26.05
N SER A 52 -33.85 -19.91 26.57
CA SER A 52 -35.29 -20.03 26.31
C SER A 52 -35.75 -19.38 24.99
N LYS A 53 -34.83 -18.91 24.14
CA LYS A 53 -35.10 -18.22 22.86
C LYS A 53 -35.98 -16.97 22.97
N ASN A 54 -36.06 -16.34 24.14
CA ASN A 54 -36.85 -15.12 24.35
C ASN A 54 -35.94 -13.88 24.17
N LYS A 55 -35.89 -13.37 22.93
CA LYS A 55 -35.00 -12.26 22.54
C LYS A 55 -35.35 -10.94 23.23
N GLU A 56 -36.63 -10.61 23.37
CA GLU A 56 -37.07 -9.34 23.96
C GLU A 56 -36.67 -9.24 25.44
N LYS A 57 -36.95 -10.30 26.22
CA LYS A 57 -36.54 -10.35 27.63
C LYS A 57 -35.03 -10.41 27.82
N MET A 58 -34.31 -11.02 26.87
CA MET A 58 -32.84 -11.00 26.85
C MET A 58 -32.30 -9.57 26.66
N ILE A 59 -32.80 -8.82 25.67
CA ILE A 59 -32.36 -7.43 25.43
C ILE A 59 -32.70 -6.54 26.63
N ALA A 60 -33.92 -6.65 27.17
CA ALA A 60 -34.33 -5.90 28.36
C ALA A 60 -33.48 -6.22 29.61
N ALA A 61 -32.96 -7.45 29.73
CA ALA A 61 -32.03 -7.82 30.78
C ALA A 61 -30.63 -7.20 30.54
N LEU A 62 -30.17 -7.15 29.29
CA LEU A 62 -28.90 -6.52 28.93
C LEU A 62 -28.93 -5.00 29.13
N GLU A 63 -30.05 -4.33 28.88
CA GLU A 63 -30.21 -2.87 29.10
C GLU A 63 -29.97 -2.45 30.57
N ARG A 64 -30.08 -3.38 31.52
CA ARG A 64 -29.79 -3.15 32.94
C ARG A 64 -28.29 -3.12 33.26
N LEU A 65 -27.44 -3.61 32.35
CA LEU A 65 -25.99 -3.51 32.47
C LEU A 65 -25.56 -2.06 32.17
N ARG A 66 -24.70 -1.49 33.02
CA ARG A 66 -24.23 -0.10 32.82
C ARG A 66 -23.18 -0.01 31.72
N ASN A 67 -22.33 -1.02 31.55
CA ASN A 67 -21.26 -0.98 30.56
C ASN A 67 -21.80 -1.37 29.17
N LEU A 68 -21.54 -0.54 28.16
CA LEU A 68 -21.88 -0.83 26.75
C LEU A 68 -21.09 -2.03 26.23
N GLU A 69 -19.82 -2.14 26.63
CA GLU A 69 -18.90 -3.18 26.16
C GLU A 69 -19.36 -4.57 26.60
N GLU A 70 -19.84 -4.71 27.84
CA GLU A 70 -20.39 -5.98 28.35
C GLU A 70 -21.68 -6.40 27.63
N ARG A 71 -22.53 -5.42 27.28
CA ARG A 71 -23.77 -5.64 26.53
C ARG A 71 -23.47 -6.13 25.11
N THR A 72 -22.57 -5.44 24.41
CA THR A 72 -22.21 -5.78 23.03
C THR A 72 -21.38 -7.07 22.96
N ASP A 73 -20.47 -7.33 23.92
CA ASP A 73 -19.72 -8.59 24.00
C ASP A 73 -20.63 -9.79 24.16
N PHE A 74 -21.66 -9.67 25.01
CA PHE A 74 -22.66 -10.72 25.17
C PHE A 74 -23.35 -11.02 23.82
N LEU A 75 -23.82 -9.98 23.14
CA LEU A 75 -24.51 -10.12 21.86
C LEU A 75 -23.60 -10.71 20.78
N ILE A 76 -22.35 -10.26 20.70
CA ILE A 76 -21.36 -10.79 19.75
C ILE A 76 -21.11 -12.27 20.01
N ARG A 77 -20.86 -12.67 21.27
CA ARG A 77 -20.61 -14.07 21.65
C ARG A 77 -21.79 -14.98 21.36
N LYS A 78 -23.02 -14.49 21.52
CA LYS A 78 -24.26 -15.24 21.24
C LYS A 78 -24.77 -15.08 19.81
N LYS A 79 -23.99 -14.43 18.91
CA LYS A 79 -24.25 -14.22 17.48
C LYS A 79 -25.41 -13.27 17.13
N TYR A 80 -25.80 -12.38 18.04
CA TYR A 80 -26.72 -11.26 17.80
C TYR A 80 -25.96 -10.02 17.29
N ILE A 81 -25.31 -10.17 16.13
CA ILE A 81 -24.37 -9.18 15.59
C ILE A 81 -25.04 -7.86 15.20
N GLU A 82 -26.31 -7.90 14.80
CA GLU A 82 -27.05 -6.70 14.34
C GLU A 82 -27.49 -5.84 15.51
N GLU A 83 -27.93 -6.48 16.58
CA GLU A 83 -28.30 -5.84 17.83
C GLU A 83 -27.06 -5.20 18.48
N ALA A 84 -25.90 -5.86 18.40
CA ALA A 84 -24.64 -5.28 18.82
C ALA A 84 -24.25 -4.07 17.96
N ALA A 85 -24.36 -4.17 16.63
CA ALA A 85 -24.06 -3.08 15.70
C ALA A 85 -24.97 -1.86 15.93
N LYS A 86 -26.27 -2.10 16.16
CA LYS A 86 -27.25 -1.05 16.46
C LYS A 86 -26.94 -0.35 17.79
N MET A 87 -26.55 -1.10 18.82
CA MET A 87 -26.09 -0.50 20.09
C MET A 87 -24.86 0.39 19.92
N PHE A 88 -23.87 -0.04 19.13
CA PHE A 88 -22.71 0.81 18.82
C PHE A 88 -23.10 2.06 18.03
N GLN A 89 -24.03 1.93 17.08
CA GLN A 89 -24.54 3.05 16.29
C GLN A 89 -25.27 4.08 17.17
N GLU A 90 -26.15 3.63 18.06
CA GLU A 90 -26.89 4.49 19.02
C GLU A 90 -25.96 5.16 20.03
N ALA A 91 -24.86 4.49 20.39
CA ALA A 91 -23.81 5.05 21.26
C ALA A 91 -22.83 5.99 20.54
N GLY A 92 -22.97 6.22 19.23
CA GLY A 92 -22.06 7.06 18.43
C GLY A 92 -20.72 6.40 18.07
N MET A 93 -20.53 5.12 18.37
CA MET A 93 -19.34 4.32 18.00
C MET A 93 -19.48 3.80 16.56
N LEU A 94 -19.48 4.73 15.60
CA LEU A 94 -19.80 4.45 14.20
C LEU A 94 -18.80 3.48 13.53
N ALA A 95 -17.51 3.50 13.90
CA ALA A 95 -16.50 2.61 13.32
C ALA A 95 -16.76 1.13 13.65
N ASP A 96 -17.08 0.82 14.91
CA ASP A 96 -17.39 -0.54 15.36
C ASP A 96 -18.74 -1.02 14.80
N ALA A 97 -19.72 -0.11 14.67
CA ALA A 97 -20.97 -0.39 13.98
C ALA A 97 -20.76 -0.74 12.50
N ILE A 98 -19.92 0.01 11.78
CA ILE A 98 -19.57 -0.25 10.37
C ILE A 98 -18.93 -1.64 10.21
N ASP A 99 -17.97 -2.00 11.06
CA ASP A 99 -17.31 -3.31 11.00
C ASP A 99 -18.29 -4.47 11.26
N LEU A 100 -19.19 -4.34 12.23
CA LEU A 100 -20.18 -5.37 12.55
C LEU A 100 -21.27 -5.50 11.49
N TYR A 101 -21.82 -4.38 11.00
CA TYR A 101 -22.78 -4.39 9.89
C TYR A 101 -22.15 -5.02 8.63
N THR A 102 -20.90 -4.66 8.33
CA THR A 102 -20.13 -5.25 7.23
C THR A 102 -19.92 -6.75 7.41
N LYS A 103 -19.55 -7.22 8.61
CA LYS A 103 -19.38 -8.65 8.92
C LYS A 103 -20.67 -9.45 8.81
N LYS A 104 -21.83 -8.84 9.11
CA LYS A 104 -23.14 -9.48 8.96
C LYS A 104 -23.71 -9.40 7.53
N GLY A 105 -23.15 -8.54 6.68
CA GLY A 105 -23.61 -8.31 5.30
C GLY A 105 -24.70 -7.25 5.16
N MET A 106 -24.88 -6.40 6.17
CA MET A 106 -25.85 -5.29 6.23
C MET A 106 -25.23 -4.00 5.68
N ASN A 107 -25.01 -3.95 4.37
CA ASN A 107 -24.19 -2.91 3.76
C ASN A 107 -24.85 -1.53 3.68
N LYS A 108 -26.19 -1.46 3.59
CA LYS A 108 -26.91 -0.18 3.55
C LYS A 108 -26.77 0.54 4.89
N GLU A 109 -26.86 -0.20 5.98
CA GLU A 109 -26.68 0.27 7.34
C GLU A 109 -25.21 0.65 7.60
N ALA A 110 -24.26 -0.15 7.08
CA ALA A 110 -22.83 0.20 7.10
C ALA A 110 -22.55 1.50 6.33
N LEU A 111 -23.14 1.68 5.14
CA LEU A 111 -22.99 2.89 4.32
C LEU A 111 -23.61 4.11 5.02
N GLN A 112 -24.80 3.97 5.61
CA GLN A 112 -25.42 5.07 6.38
C GLN A 112 -24.58 5.45 7.59
N CYS A 113 -24.00 4.48 8.31
CA CYS A 113 -23.08 4.77 9.41
C CYS A 113 -21.81 5.46 8.90
N ALA A 114 -21.26 5.02 7.78
CA ALA A 114 -20.10 5.63 7.15
C ALA A 114 -20.38 7.08 6.70
N GLN A 115 -21.54 7.33 6.09
CA GLN A 115 -21.98 8.67 5.71
C GLN A 115 -22.18 9.58 6.94
N LYS A 116 -22.80 9.08 8.01
CA LYS A 116 -22.94 9.81 9.28
C LYS A 116 -21.59 10.11 9.95
N SER A 117 -20.62 9.21 9.81
CA SER A 117 -19.27 9.41 10.34
C SER A 117 -18.44 10.40 9.52
N GLN A 118 -18.90 10.75 8.32
CA GLN A 118 -18.15 11.49 7.30
C GLN A 118 -16.78 10.85 6.94
N ASP A 119 -16.54 9.59 7.33
CA ASP A 119 -15.33 8.87 6.97
C ASP A 119 -15.42 8.41 5.53
N LYS A 120 -14.84 9.21 4.63
CA LYS A 120 -14.79 8.94 3.20
C LYS A 120 -14.20 7.56 2.86
N ASN A 121 -13.26 7.03 3.65
CA ASN A 121 -12.72 5.68 3.41
C ASN A 121 -13.77 4.60 3.70
N ALA A 122 -14.45 4.72 4.84
CA ALA A 122 -15.55 3.81 5.18
C ALA A 122 -16.70 3.93 4.17
N ILE A 123 -16.97 5.14 3.65
CA ILE A 123 -17.95 5.38 2.59
C ILE A 123 -17.53 4.66 1.31
N GLY A 124 -16.30 4.88 0.82
CA GLY A 124 -15.79 4.23 -0.38
C GLY A 124 -15.77 2.70 -0.28
N GLN A 125 -15.35 2.14 0.86
CA GLN A 125 -15.38 0.70 1.10
C GLN A 125 -16.82 0.16 1.15
N SER A 126 -17.73 0.88 1.80
CA SER A 126 -19.14 0.49 1.88
C SER A 126 -19.83 0.55 0.52
N LEU A 127 -19.54 1.56 -0.31
CA LEU A 127 -20.06 1.70 -1.67
C LEU A 127 -19.54 0.58 -2.60
N VAL A 128 -18.25 0.24 -2.53
CA VAL A 128 -17.70 -0.90 -3.29
C VAL A 128 -18.34 -2.21 -2.85
N LEU A 129 -18.57 -2.38 -1.55
CA LEU A 129 -19.18 -3.58 -0.99
C LEU A 129 -20.67 -3.68 -1.31
N ASP A 130 -21.41 -2.58 -1.28
CA ASP A 130 -22.82 -2.49 -1.67
C ASP A 130 -23.00 -2.80 -3.15
N SER A 131 -22.21 -2.15 -4.03
CA SER A 131 -22.16 -2.44 -5.46
C SER A 131 -21.86 -3.92 -5.72
N LYS A 132 -20.94 -4.51 -4.96
CA LYS A 132 -20.60 -5.93 -5.04
C LYS A 132 -21.77 -6.85 -4.65
N ILE A 133 -22.57 -6.51 -3.64
CA ILE A 133 -23.73 -7.31 -3.22
C ILE A 133 -24.91 -7.13 -4.17
N ARG A 134 -25.22 -5.90 -4.60
CA ARG A 134 -26.26 -5.65 -5.62
C ARG A 134 -25.96 -6.41 -6.90
N LEU A 135 -24.70 -6.35 -7.36
CA LEU A 135 -24.25 -7.16 -8.49
C LEU A 135 -24.45 -8.67 -8.21
N SER A 136 -24.30 -9.14 -6.96
CA SER A 136 -24.46 -10.56 -6.57
C SER A 136 -25.88 -11.11 -6.66
N GLN A 137 -26.90 -10.25 -6.67
CA GLN A 137 -28.31 -10.66 -6.75
C GLN A 137 -28.72 -11.12 -8.15
N TYR A 138 -27.95 -10.75 -9.18
CA TYR A 138 -28.25 -11.08 -10.57
C TYR A 138 -27.33 -12.18 -11.09
N LYS A 139 -27.92 -13.18 -11.76
CA LYS A 139 -27.20 -14.30 -12.38
C LYS A 139 -26.54 -13.87 -13.69
N ASP A 140 -27.24 -13.06 -14.49
CA ASP A 140 -26.71 -12.45 -15.72
C ASP A 140 -26.75 -10.93 -15.64
N PHE A 141 -25.82 -10.26 -16.31
CA PHE A 141 -25.72 -8.78 -16.32
C PHE A 141 -26.86 -8.15 -17.15
N ASN A 142 -27.40 -8.89 -18.12
CA ASN A 142 -28.53 -8.46 -18.94
C ASN A 142 -29.85 -8.44 -18.15
N ASP A 143 -29.92 -9.17 -17.02
CA ASP A 143 -31.08 -9.18 -16.13
C ASP A 143 -31.08 -8.00 -15.15
N ILE A 144 -30.01 -7.19 -15.15
CA ILE A 144 -29.89 -6.02 -14.29
C ILE A 144 -30.63 -4.86 -14.95
N GLU A 145 -31.58 -4.30 -14.21
CA GLU A 145 -32.30 -3.08 -14.57
C GLU A 145 -31.33 -1.90 -14.76
N GLU A 146 -31.60 -1.05 -15.75
CA GLU A 146 -30.66 0.02 -16.13
C GLU A 146 -30.46 1.06 -15.02
N GLU A 147 -31.46 1.26 -14.18
CA GLU A 147 -31.38 2.05 -12.96
C GLU A 147 -30.36 1.50 -11.97
N VAL A 148 -30.32 0.17 -11.80
CA VAL A 148 -29.35 -0.52 -10.93
C VAL A 148 -27.94 -0.43 -11.51
N LYS A 149 -27.78 -0.49 -12.84
CA LYS A 149 -26.48 -0.28 -13.49
C LYS A 149 -25.97 1.15 -13.30
N ASN A 150 -26.85 2.14 -13.42
CA ASN A 150 -26.51 3.55 -13.19
C ASN A 150 -26.14 3.81 -11.73
N GLU A 151 -26.87 3.21 -10.78
CA GLU A 151 -26.54 3.30 -9.36
C GLU A 151 -25.17 2.68 -9.04
N ILE A 152 -24.86 1.51 -9.60
CA ILE A 152 -23.54 0.87 -9.44
C ILE A 152 -22.43 1.73 -10.04
N ARG A 153 -22.67 2.33 -11.21
CA ARG A 153 -21.73 3.23 -11.90
C ARG A 153 -21.43 4.45 -11.01
N GLU A 154 -22.45 5.06 -10.44
CA GLU A 154 -22.30 6.21 -9.53
C GLU A 154 -21.59 5.83 -8.23
N ASN A 155 -21.95 4.70 -7.62
CA ASN A 155 -21.30 4.20 -6.40
C ASN A 155 -19.82 3.88 -6.61
N LEU A 156 -19.44 3.35 -7.78
CA LEU A 156 -18.05 3.07 -8.13
C LEU A 156 -17.27 4.34 -8.44
N ASN A 157 -17.88 5.32 -9.11
CA ASN A 157 -17.30 6.65 -9.30
C ASN A 157 -17.07 7.35 -7.95
N GLN A 158 -18.06 7.32 -7.05
CA GLN A 158 -17.98 7.92 -5.73
C GLN A 158 -16.98 7.20 -4.82
N ALA A 159 -16.87 5.87 -4.92
CA ALA A 159 -15.81 5.11 -4.25
C ALA A 159 -14.42 5.44 -4.81
N PHE A 160 -14.29 5.64 -6.11
CA PHE A 160 -13.05 6.09 -6.75
C PHE A 160 -12.61 7.46 -6.24
N TYR A 161 -13.54 8.43 -6.11
CA TYR A 161 -13.23 9.74 -5.48
C TYR A 161 -12.91 9.63 -4.00
N SER A 162 -13.55 8.70 -3.29
CA SER A 162 -13.26 8.45 -1.87
C SER A 162 -11.89 7.77 -1.66
N LEU A 163 -11.45 6.96 -2.62
CA LEU A 163 -10.11 6.37 -2.65
C LEU A 163 -9.01 7.39 -3.00
N GLN A 164 -9.37 8.49 -3.64
CA GLN A 164 -8.47 9.62 -3.88
C GLN A 164 -8.15 10.40 -2.59
N ASP A 165 -9.06 10.42 -1.61
CA ASP A 165 -8.79 10.94 -0.25
C ASP A 165 -7.95 9.95 0.60
N LEU A 166 -7.98 8.66 0.25
CA LEU A 166 -7.15 7.62 0.89
C LEU A 166 -5.65 7.82 0.59
N GLU A 167 -5.33 8.56 -0.47
CA GLU A 167 -3.98 9.01 -0.85
C GLU A 167 -3.22 9.62 0.34
N ASN A 168 -3.89 10.42 1.17
CA ASN A 168 -3.28 11.13 2.30
C ASN A 168 -3.08 10.26 3.56
N LYS A 169 -3.93 9.25 3.79
CA LYS A 169 -3.75 8.26 4.88
C LYS A 169 -2.75 7.15 4.51
N LEU A 170 -2.67 6.79 3.22
CA LEU A 170 -1.73 5.81 2.69
C LEU A 170 -0.33 6.40 2.48
N ALA A 171 -0.21 7.73 2.40
CA ALA A 171 1.04 8.47 2.30
C ALA A 171 1.99 8.22 3.49
N ALA A 172 1.46 7.88 4.67
CA ALA A 172 2.26 7.65 5.87
C ALA A 172 3.02 6.30 5.86
N GLU A 173 2.52 5.27 5.15
CA GLU A 173 3.14 3.94 5.10
C GLU A 173 2.89 3.22 3.75
N PRO A 174 3.89 3.22 2.83
CA PRO A 174 3.81 2.52 1.54
C PRO A 174 3.48 1.02 1.65
N GLU A 175 3.86 0.38 2.77
CA GLU A 175 3.56 -1.03 3.01
C GLU A 175 2.08 -1.26 3.35
N MET A 176 1.43 -0.31 4.04
CA MET A 176 -0.01 -0.37 4.32
C MET A 176 -0.83 -0.22 3.03
N ALA A 177 -0.41 0.65 2.12
CA ALA A 177 -0.99 0.77 0.77
C ALA A 177 -0.88 -0.54 0.00
N ARG A 178 0.31 -1.17 -0.04
CA ARG A 178 0.49 -2.49 -0.65
C ARG A 178 -0.36 -3.57 0.00
N VAL A 179 -0.53 -3.55 1.33
CA VAL A 179 -1.37 -4.51 2.06
C VAL A 179 -2.85 -4.32 1.73
N LEU A 180 -3.35 -3.09 1.71
CA LEU A 180 -4.72 -2.77 1.30
C LEU A 180 -4.98 -3.16 -0.16
N MET A 181 -4.04 -2.86 -1.06
CA MET A 181 -4.11 -3.25 -2.46
C MET A 181 -4.06 -4.77 -2.65
N ARG A 182 -3.24 -5.48 -1.88
CA ARG A 182 -3.26 -6.95 -1.83
C ARG A 182 -4.59 -7.48 -1.31
N LYS A 183 -5.22 -6.85 -0.31
CA LYS A 183 -6.56 -7.21 0.17
C LYS A 183 -7.62 -6.99 -0.92
N LEU A 184 -7.57 -5.87 -1.65
CA LEU A 184 -8.48 -5.60 -2.77
C LEU A 184 -8.29 -6.62 -3.92
N ARG A 185 -7.05 -7.00 -4.25
CA ARG A 185 -6.75 -7.95 -5.32
C ARG A 185 -6.97 -9.42 -4.99
N TYR A 186 -6.73 -9.82 -3.74
CA TYR A 186 -6.59 -11.22 -3.33
C TYR A 186 -7.42 -11.60 -2.09
N SER A 187 -8.26 -10.72 -1.54
CA SER A 187 -9.20 -11.15 -0.49
C SER A 187 -10.12 -12.25 -1.03
N LYS A 188 -10.46 -13.23 -0.20
CA LYS A 188 -11.54 -14.20 -0.50
C LYS A 188 -12.88 -13.50 -0.83
N LEU A 189 -13.03 -12.24 -0.39
CA LEU A 189 -14.13 -11.34 -0.66
C LEU A 189 -14.04 -10.73 -2.08
N SER A 190 -12.86 -10.49 -2.65
CA SER A 190 -12.64 -10.20 -4.08
C SER A 190 -12.79 -11.50 -4.86
N SER A 191 -14.03 -11.99 -4.93
CA SER A 191 -14.34 -13.26 -5.54
C SER A 191 -14.03 -13.22 -7.04
N MET A 192 -13.75 -14.37 -7.62
CA MET A 192 -13.71 -14.58 -9.07
C MET A 192 -14.90 -13.90 -9.80
N TYR A 193 -16.06 -13.80 -9.13
CA TYR A 193 -17.26 -13.17 -9.66
C TYR A 193 -17.16 -11.64 -9.79
N VAL A 194 -16.51 -10.94 -8.86
CA VAL A 194 -16.33 -9.47 -8.98
C VAL A 194 -15.43 -9.15 -10.16
N LYS A 195 -14.31 -9.87 -10.28
CA LYS A 195 -13.40 -9.70 -11.42
C LYS A 195 -14.11 -10.04 -12.74
N LYS A 196 -14.82 -11.17 -12.80
CA LYS A 196 -15.59 -11.57 -13.98
C LYS A 196 -16.66 -10.54 -14.36
N ARG A 197 -17.36 -9.95 -13.37
CA ARG A 197 -18.37 -8.92 -13.62
C ARG A 197 -17.78 -7.57 -14.00
N MET A 198 -16.64 -7.18 -13.43
CA MET A 198 -15.94 -5.97 -13.87
C MET A 198 -15.46 -6.11 -15.32
N VAL A 199 -14.99 -7.31 -15.72
CA VAL A 199 -14.68 -7.61 -17.12
C VAL A 199 -15.94 -7.52 -18.00
N LEU A 200 -17.09 -8.01 -17.54
CA LEU A 200 -18.37 -7.88 -18.26
C LEU A 200 -18.85 -6.43 -18.36
N TYR A 201 -18.66 -5.63 -17.31
CA TYR A 201 -18.98 -4.20 -17.30
C TYR A 201 -18.10 -3.42 -18.29
N PHE A 202 -16.79 -3.68 -18.32
CA PHE A 202 -15.93 -3.07 -19.35
C PHE A 202 -16.34 -3.51 -20.74
N LYS A 203 -16.71 -4.78 -20.92
CA LYS A 203 -17.27 -5.26 -22.18
C LYS A 203 -18.54 -4.49 -22.57
N SER A 204 -19.48 -4.27 -21.66
CA SER A 204 -20.69 -3.50 -21.97
C SER A 204 -20.38 -2.05 -22.33
N LEU A 205 -19.42 -1.42 -21.64
CA LEU A 205 -18.97 -0.07 -22.00
C LEU A 205 -18.35 -0.02 -23.40
N TYR A 206 -17.56 -1.02 -23.80
CA TYR A 206 -17.02 -1.10 -25.15
C TYR A 206 -18.10 -1.30 -26.20
N ASP A 207 -19.03 -2.23 -25.95
CA ASP A 207 -20.12 -2.54 -26.86
C ASP A 207 -21.05 -1.33 -27.04
N GLU A 208 -21.29 -0.55 -25.97
CA GLU A 208 -22.04 0.70 -25.97
C GLU A 208 -21.30 1.79 -26.75
N MET A 209 -20.02 2.00 -26.46
CA MET A 209 -19.16 2.97 -27.14
C MET A 209 -19.06 2.70 -28.66
N GLU A 210 -18.95 1.44 -29.07
CA GLU A 210 -18.85 1.08 -30.49
C GLU A 210 -20.14 1.41 -31.26
N LYS A 211 -21.29 1.26 -30.59
CA LYS A 211 -22.64 1.48 -31.18
C LYS A 211 -23.16 2.90 -31.04
N ASN A 212 -22.79 3.61 -29.97
CA ASN A 212 -23.36 4.89 -29.56
C ASN A 212 -22.29 6.00 -29.53
N GLU A 213 -21.91 6.48 -28.34
CA GLU A 213 -21.06 7.66 -28.13
C GLU A 213 -19.56 7.35 -28.29
N ARG A 214 -19.10 7.17 -29.54
CA ARG A 214 -17.69 6.87 -29.85
C ARG A 214 -16.69 7.89 -29.33
N LYS A 215 -17.13 9.12 -29.03
CA LYS A 215 -16.32 10.19 -28.41
C LYS A 215 -15.80 9.83 -27.01
N ASP A 216 -16.46 8.91 -26.31
CA ASP A 216 -16.08 8.46 -24.96
C ASP A 216 -14.96 7.42 -24.94
N ASN A 217 -14.42 7.04 -26.11
CA ASN A 217 -13.36 6.03 -26.19
C ASN A 217 -12.15 6.35 -25.30
N ILE A 218 -11.76 7.62 -25.20
CA ILE A 218 -10.65 8.03 -24.35
C ILE A 218 -10.94 7.74 -22.87
N LYS A 219 -12.12 8.15 -22.38
CA LYS A 219 -12.56 7.91 -21.00
C LYS A 219 -12.56 6.41 -20.68
N ILE A 220 -13.14 5.61 -21.58
CA ILE A 220 -13.31 4.17 -21.38
C ILE A 220 -11.97 3.43 -21.42
N PHE A 221 -11.10 3.70 -22.40
CA PHE A 221 -9.81 3.04 -22.51
C PHE A 221 -8.85 3.41 -21.37
N VAL A 222 -8.76 4.70 -21.01
CA VAL A 222 -7.91 5.16 -19.89
C VAL A 222 -8.38 4.55 -18.56
N MET A 223 -9.69 4.61 -18.28
CA MET A 223 -10.28 4.02 -17.07
C MET A 223 -10.05 2.52 -17.02
N THR A 224 -10.31 1.80 -18.12
CA THR A 224 -10.15 0.35 -18.13
C THR A 224 -8.68 -0.05 -17.97
N CYS A 225 -7.76 0.65 -18.63
CA CYS A 225 -6.31 0.41 -18.49
C CYS A 225 -5.90 0.47 -17.00
N PHE A 226 -6.32 1.52 -16.30
CA PHE A 226 -6.03 1.69 -14.88
C PHE A 226 -6.68 0.62 -14.01
N VAL A 227 -7.99 0.40 -14.14
CA VAL A 227 -8.74 -0.53 -13.27
C VAL A 227 -8.35 -1.99 -13.52
N ASN A 228 -8.04 -2.35 -14.77
CA ASN A 228 -7.56 -3.69 -15.14
C ASN A 228 -6.31 -4.07 -14.32
N HIS A 229 -5.34 -3.16 -14.19
CA HIS A 229 -4.14 -3.35 -13.39
C HIS A 229 -4.42 -3.25 -11.88
N LEU A 230 -5.22 -2.28 -11.46
CA LEU A 230 -5.63 -2.08 -10.07
C LEU A 230 -6.17 -3.38 -9.46
N LEU A 231 -7.11 -4.03 -10.16
CA LEU A 231 -7.81 -5.24 -9.70
C LEU A 231 -7.18 -6.56 -10.19
N ASN A 232 -6.17 -6.48 -11.06
CA ASN A 232 -5.56 -7.62 -11.76
C ASN A 232 -6.64 -8.48 -12.43
N LEU A 233 -7.35 -7.90 -13.41
CA LEU A 233 -8.42 -8.58 -14.14
C LEU A 233 -7.84 -9.43 -15.27
N GLU A 234 -8.42 -10.62 -15.49
CA GLU A 234 -8.08 -11.48 -16.63
C GLU A 234 -9.04 -11.19 -17.79
N MET A 235 -8.85 -10.05 -18.47
CA MET A 235 -9.68 -9.67 -19.62
C MET A 235 -9.41 -10.57 -20.83
N LYS A 236 -10.48 -11.12 -21.41
CA LYS A 236 -10.47 -11.83 -22.70
C LYS A 236 -11.65 -11.33 -23.54
N PRO A 237 -11.44 -10.70 -24.72
CA PRO A 237 -10.14 -10.35 -25.33
C PRO A 237 -9.34 -9.31 -24.49
N LYS A 238 -8.03 -9.17 -24.73
CA LYS A 238 -7.21 -8.19 -24.00
C LYS A 238 -7.58 -6.77 -24.41
N LEU A 239 -7.25 -5.79 -23.57
CA LEU A 239 -7.52 -4.37 -23.85
C LEU A 239 -6.98 -3.93 -25.23
N ASP A 240 -5.75 -4.33 -25.57
CA ASP A 240 -5.14 -4.00 -26.86
C ASP A 240 -5.92 -4.58 -28.04
N ASP A 241 -6.46 -5.80 -27.90
CA ASP A 241 -7.27 -6.44 -28.93
C ASP A 241 -8.61 -5.71 -29.12
N VAL A 242 -9.21 -5.24 -28.01
CA VAL A 242 -10.45 -4.44 -28.06
C VAL A 242 -10.20 -3.11 -28.74
N MET A 243 -9.12 -2.42 -28.36
CA MET A 243 -8.75 -1.13 -28.95
C MET A 243 -8.43 -1.28 -30.44
N LEU A 244 -7.69 -2.32 -30.85
CA LEU A 244 -7.42 -2.62 -32.26
C LEU A 244 -8.72 -2.83 -33.07
N LYS A 245 -9.67 -3.60 -32.54
CA LYS A 245 -10.97 -3.82 -33.22
C LYS A 245 -11.74 -2.51 -33.42
N PHE A 246 -11.76 -1.67 -32.40
CA PHE A 246 -12.37 -0.34 -32.48
C PHE A 246 -11.66 0.52 -33.55
N GLU A 247 -10.33 0.58 -33.51
CA GLU A 247 -9.52 1.32 -34.48
C GLU A 247 -9.73 0.81 -35.91
N ASP A 248 -9.79 -0.50 -36.14
CA ASP A 248 -10.11 -1.10 -37.44
C ASP A 248 -11.50 -0.69 -37.94
N SER A 249 -12.48 -0.62 -37.04
CA SER A 249 -13.84 -0.14 -37.34
C SER A 249 -13.81 1.32 -37.79
N MET A 250 -13.08 2.17 -37.05
CA MET A 250 -12.91 3.58 -37.39
C MET A 250 -12.16 3.78 -38.70
N ASN A 251 -11.12 2.98 -38.98
CA ASN A 251 -10.38 3.02 -40.24
C ASN A 251 -11.28 2.72 -41.45
N ARG A 252 -12.14 1.69 -41.36
CA ARG A 252 -13.10 1.35 -42.42
C ARG A 252 -14.08 2.48 -42.72
N GLU A 253 -14.57 3.17 -41.69
CA GLU A 253 -15.46 4.32 -41.87
C GLU A 253 -14.71 5.54 -42.43
N CYS A 254 -13.48 5.74 -41.98
CA CYS A 254 -12.64 6.86 -42.36
C CYS A 254 -12.25 6.85 -43.84
N SER A 255 -12.15 5.68 -44.47
CA SER A 255 -11.86 5.54 -45.92
C SER A 255 -12.85 6.25 -46.83
N ARG A 256 -14.01 6.69 -46.31
CA ARG A 256 -15.03 7.45 -47.05
C ARG A 256 -14.87 8.97 -46.95
N LYS A 257 -13.82 9.47 -46.29
CA LYS A 257 -13.61 10.91 -45.99
C LYS A 257 -12.26 11.39 -46.53
N GLU A 258 -12.23 12.59 -47.11
CA GLU A 258 -11.04 13.16 -47.75
C GLU A 258 -10.42 14.34 -46.97
N GLY A 259 -9.08 14.41 -47.00
CA GLY A 259 -8.28 15.57 -46.58
C GLY A 259 -8.63 16.14 -45.20
N ARG A 260 -8.84 17.46 -45.13
CA ARG A 260 -9.12 18.21 -43.88
C ARG A 260 -10.37 17.71 -43.13
N ARG A 261 -11.39 17.22 -43.84
CA ARG A 261 -12.61 16.65 -43.23
C ARG A 261 -12.30 15.37 -42.43
N LYS A 262 -11.24 14.64 -42.82
CA LYS A 262 -10.75 13.45 -42.13
C LYS A 262 -10.20 13.81 -40.75
N THR A 263 -9.30 14.80 -40.70
CA THR A 263 -8.64 15.27 -39.47
C THR A 263 -9.63 15.87 -38.48
N GLU A 264 -10.52 16.75 -38.94
CA GLU A 264 -11.54 17.37 -38.09
C GLU A 264 -12.52 16.33 -37.52
N TRP A 265 -12.90 15.33 -38.33
CA TRP A 265 -13.74 14.23 -37.85
C TRP A 265 -13.02 13.36 -36.81
N ALA A 266 -11.76 13.01 -37.05
CA ALA A 266 -10.97 12.20 -36.13
C ALA A 266 -10.82 12.91 -34.76
N MET A 267 -10.45 14.20 -34.78
CA MET A 267 -10.29 15.01 -33.57
C MET A 267 -11.59 15.12 -32.76
N LYS A 268 -12.74 15.34 -33.43
CA LYS A 268 -14.06 15.40 -32.77
C LYS A 268 -14.41 14.12 -32.00
N LEU A 269 -13.89 12.98 -32.44
CA LEU A 269 -14.11 11.66 -31.82
C LEU A 269 -12.96 11.23 -30.89
N GLY A 270 -11.95 12.07 -30.65
CA GLY A 270 -10.81 11.69 -29.80
C GLY A 270 -9.87 10.68 -30.47
N LEU A 271 -9.74 10.75 -31.80
CA LEU A 271 -8.87 9.91 -32.60
C LEU A 271 -7.69 10.71 -33.16
N MET A 272 -6.57 10.04 -33.39
CA MET A 272 -5.38 10.56 -34.03
C MET A 272 -5.16 9.90 -35.39
N ILE A 273 -4.53 10.66 -36.29
CA ILE A 273 -4.01 10.15 -37.56
C ILE A 273 -2.54 9.79 -37.32
N ASP A 274 -2.18 8.54 -37.59
CA ASP A 274 -0.85 7.97 -37.39
C ASP A 274 -0.35 7.45 -38.75
N GLU A 275 0.85 7.84 -39.15
CA GLU A 275 1.45 7.41 -40.43
C GLU A 275 2.53 6.37 -40.16
N SER A 276 2.38 5.18 -40.74
CA SER A 276 3.33 4.06 -40.61
C SER A 276 3.43 3.34 -41.95
N ASP A 277 4.65 3.09 -42.43
CA ASP A 277 4.91 2.39 -43.70
C ASP A 277 4.21 3.02 -44.92
N GLY A 278 4.13 4.36 -44.94
CA GLY A 278 3.42 5.12 -45.99
C GLY A 278 1.91 4.96 -45.98
N LYS A 279 1.34 4.29 -44.96
CA LYS A 279 -0.09 4.11 -44.76
C LYS A 279 -0.59 4.96 -43.60
N ILE A 280 -1.76 5.56 -43.82
CA ILE A 280 -2.43 6.41 -42.84
C ILE A 280 -3.41 5.55 -42.03
N TYR A 281 -3.21 5.48 -40.73
CA TYR A 281 -4.06 4.78 -39.76
C TYR A 281 -4.78 5.78 -38.85
N ILE A 282 -6.04 5.51 -38.56
CA ILE A 282 -6.80 6.16 -37.50
C ILE A 282 -6.65 5.33 -36.23
N ARG A 283 -6.22 5.97 -35.14
CA ARG A 283 -6.02 5.34 -33.84
C ARG A 283 -6.70 6.13 -32.73
N SER A 284 -7.02 5.51 -31.61
CA SER A 284 -7.49 6.26 -30.44
C SER A 284 -6.34 7.08 -29.86
N ILE A 285 -6.61 8.32 -29.42
CA ILE A 285 -5.62 9.11 -28.68
C ILE A 285 -5.21 8.38 -27.40
N ALA A 286 -6.11 7.61 -26.77
CA ALA A 286 -5.82 6.82 -25.57
C ALA A 286 -4.75 5.75 -25.77
N ARG A 287 -4.44 5.36 -27.02
CA ARG A 287 -3.31 4.48 -27.34
C ARG A 287 -2.01 5.02 -26.73
N ARG A 288 -1.75 6.33 -26.84
CA ARG A 288 -0.55 6.97 -26.27
C ARG A 288 -0.50 6.84 -24.74
N PHE A 289 -1.64 6.96 -24.07
CA PHE A 289 -1.72 6.74 -22.63
C PHE A 289 -1.42 5.27 -22.27
N CYS A 290 -2.06 4.31 -22.97
CA CYS A 290 -1.85 2.88 -22.73
C CYS A 290 -0.40 2.44 -23.00
N ASP A 291 0.22 2.95 -24.08
CA ASP A 291 1.62 2.69 -24.40
C ASP A 291 2.53 3.19 -23.28
N GLY A 292 2.33 4.43 -22.82
CA GLY A 292 3.07 5.01 -21.70
C GLY A 292 2.89 4.22 -20.40
N TYR A 293 1.65 3.77 -20.12
CA TYR A 293 1.35 2.91 -18.98
C TYR A 293 2.06 1.55 -19.08
N GLY A 294 2.16 0.99 -20.29
CA GLY A 294 2.92 -0.23 -20.56
C GLY A 294 4.42 -0.07 -20.29
N GLN A 295 4.99 1.11 -20.54
CA GLN A 295 6.41 1.39 -20.28
C GLN A 295 6.76 1.41 -18.79
N ILE A 296 5.86 1.92 -17.93
CA ILE A 296 6.06 1.91 -16.46
C ILE A 296 5.76 0.56 -15.81
N THR A 297 4.87 -0.24 -16.40
CA THR A 297 4.50 -1.57 -15.85
C THR A 297 5.30 -2.73 -16.43
N GLY A 298 5.99 -2.50 -17.55
CA GLY A 298 6.76 -3.49 -18.28
C GLY A 298 8.10 -3.88 -17.62
N VAL A 299 8.78 -4.85 -18.22
CA VAL A 299 10.03 -5.46 -17.71
C VAL A 299 11.18 -4.44 -17.59
N ASN A 300 11.20 -3.43 -18.46
CA ASN A 300 12.27 -2.43 -18.51
C ASN A 300 11.99 -1.19 -17.64
N ASN A 301 10.73 -0.96 -17.24
CA ASN A 301 10.26 0.22 -16.50
C ASN A 301 10.89 1.53 -16.99
N ASP A 302 10.62 1.92 -18.25
CA ASP A 302 11.22 3.11 -18.86
C ASP A 302 10.41 4.37 -18.53
N ALA A 303 10.80 5.05 -17.45
CA ALA A 303 10.14 6.25 -16.97
C ALA A 303 10.19 7.42 -17.97
N LEU A 304 11.26 7.53 -18.78
CA LEU A 304 11.39 8.61 -19.75
C LEU A 304 10.48 8.36 -20.95
N GLU A 305 10.47 7.13 -21.50
CA GLU A 305 9.56 6.80 -22.61
C GLU A 305 8.09 6.92 -22.18
N ALA A 306 7.76 6.52 -20.95
CA ALA A 306 6.42 6.71 -20.41
C ALA A 306 6.01 8.20 -20.35
N LEU A 307 6.91 9.07 -19.89
CA LEU A 307 6.70 10.53 -19.90
C LEU A 307 6.51 11.05 -21.33
N ILE A 308 7.28 10.56 -22.30
CA ILE A 308 7.14 10.92 -23.72
C ILE A 308 5.75 10.57 -24.24
N GLN A 309 5.28 9.34 -23.99
CA GLN A 309 3.97 8.91 -24.46
C GLN A 309 2.83 9.66 -23.76
N PHE A 310 2.92 9.89 -22.46
CA PHE A 310 1.91 10.66 -21.73
C PHE A 310 1.83 12.13 -22.18
N THR A 311 2.96 12.78 -22.44
CA THR A 311 2.93 14.17 -22.94
C THR A 311 2.45 14.27 -24.39
N LYS A 312 2.72 13.26 -25.23
CA LYS A 312 2.08 13.14 -26.56
C LYS A 312 0.56 12.99 -26.42
N PHE A 313 0.09 12.19 -25.48
CA PHE A 313 -1.34 12.08 -25.15
C PHE A 313 -1.93 13.45 -24.78
N CYS A 314 -1.32 14.20 -23.85
CA CYS A 314 -1.78 15.54 -23.48
C CYS A 314 -1.76 16.53 -24.65
N ALA A 315 -0.72 16.53 -25.48
CA ALA A 315 -0.64 17.41 -26.65
C ALA A 315 -1.75 17.11 -27.67
N LEU A 316 -2.03 15.83 -27.93
CA LEU A 316 -3.12 15.42 -28.82
C LEU A 316 -4.47 15.82 -28.25
N LEU A 317 -4.70 15.66 -26.95
CA LEU A 317 -5.93 16.14 -26.28
C LEU A 317 -6.08 17.66 -26.44
N SER A 318 -5.02 18.43 -26.19
CA SER A 318 -5.06 19.89 -26.32
C SER A 318 -5.47 20.33 -27.73
N ASN A 319 -5.01 19.60 -28.75
CA ASN A 319 -5.26 19.89 -30.15
C ASN A 319 -6.66 19.48 -30.65
N THR A 320 -7.45 18.72 -29.88
CA THR A 320 -8.81 18.32 -30.34
C THR A 320 -9.81 19.48 -30.30
N ASN A 321 -9.55 20.50 -29.49
CA ASN A 321 -10.49 21.58 -29.16
C ASN A 321 -11.87 21.09 -28.69
N ASN A 322 -11.96 19.85 -28.20
CA ASN A 322 -13.23 19.25 -27.77
C ASN A 322 -13.09 18.75 -26.33
N VAL A 323 -13.67 19.49 -25.39
CA VAL A 323 -13.66 19.12 -23.98
C VAL A 323 -14.43 17.83 -23.70
N GLU A 324 -15.37 17.43 -24.56
CA GLU A 324 -16.15 16.21 -24.38
C GLU A 324 -15.32 14.93 -24.53
N VAL A 325 -14.20 14.99 -25.27
CA VAL A 325 -13.30 13.84 -25.46
C VAL A 325 -12.27 13.70 -24.34
N LEU A 326 -12.19 14.66 -23.42
CA LEU A 326 -11.25 14.58 -22.32
C LEU A 326 -11.53 13.31 -21.48
N PRO A 327 -10.48 12.63 -20.99
CA PRO A 327 -10.67 11.61 -19.97
C PRO A 327 -11.28 12.25 -18.71
N HIS A 328 -11.68 11.42 -17.75
CA HIS A 328 -12.17 11.94 -16.48
C HIS A 328 -11.14 12.90 -15.85
N LEU A 329 -11.54 14.15 -15.53
CA LEU A 329 -10.61 15.19 -15.09
C LEU A 329 -9.77 14.78 -13.88
N ASN A 330 -10.39 14.10 -12.90
CA ASN A 330 -9.65 13.57 -11.75
C ASN A 330 -8.54 12.60 -12.12
N GLN A 331 -8.73 11.78 -13.16
CA GLN A 331 -7.72 10.86 -13.68
C GLN A 331 -6.63 11.62 -14.43
N LEU A 332 -7.02 12.59 -15.27
CA LEU A 332 -6.06 13.42 -16.00
C LEU A 332 -5.12 14.14 -15.04
N VAL A 333 -5.67 14.83 -14.04
CA VAL A 333 -4.88 15.57 -13.05
C VAL A 333 -4.01 14.62 -12.21
N LEU A 334 -4.52 13.44 -11.81
CA LEU A 334 -3.72 12.43 -11.11
C LEU A 334 -2.49 12.00 -11.91
N TRP A 335 -2.66 11.72 -13.20
CA TRP A 335 -1.55 11.35 -14.06
C TRP A 335 -0.61 12.54 -14.34
N MET A 336 -1.11 13.77 -14.38
CA MET A 336 -0.27 14.95 -14.47
C MET A 336 0.59 15.14 -13.22
N GLU A 337 0.03 14.98 -12.02
CA GLU A 337 0.77 15.02 -10.74
C GLU A 337 1.87 13.95 -10.72
N TYR A 338 1.54 12.72 -11.14
CA TYR A 338 2.49 11.62 -11.29
C TYR A 338 3.61 11.96 -12.27
N PHE A 339 3.30 12.33 -13.51
CA PHE A 339 4.30 12.53 -14.57
C PHE A 339 5.10 13.83 -14.42
N ILE A 340 4.55 14.88 -13.80
CA ILE A 340 5.32 16.07 -13.41
C ILE A 340 6.36 15.70 -12.36
N THR A 341 5.99 14.89 -11.38
CA THR A 341 6.92 14.40 -10.35
C THR A 341 8.01 13.53 -10.97
N VAL A 342 7.66 12.61 -11.88
CA VAL A 342 8.63 11.81 -12.65
C VAL A 342 9.57 12.70 -13.46
N ALA A 343 9.05 13.72 -14.15
CA ALA A 343 9.85 14.65 -14.93
C ALA A 343 10.84 15.42 -14.06
N PHE A 344 10.42 15.92 -12.89
CA PHE A 344 11.32 16.60 -11.96
C PHE A 344 12.42 15.69 -11.42
N CYS A 345 12.09 14.43 -11.09
CA CYS A 345 13.07 13.44 -10.66
C CYS A 345 14.09 13.13 -11.77
N LEU A 346 13.62 12.97 -13.02
CA LEU A 346 14.48 12.77 -14.18
C LEU A 346 15.38 13.99 -14.44
N SER A 347 14.84 15.21 -14.38
CA SER A 347 15.63 16.45 -14.50
C SER A 347 16.73 16.52 -13.44
N ALA A 348 16.38 16.24 -12.17
CA ALA A 348 17.34 16.24 -11.07
C ALA A 348 18.43 15.19 -11.25
N LYS A 349 18.05 13.97 -11.66
CA LYS A 349 18.98 12.88 -11.96
C LYS A 349 19.95 13.24 -13.09
N VAL A 350 19.44 13.81 -14.18
CA VAL A 350 20.22 14.14 -15.37
C VAL A 350 21.20 15.29 -15.09
N GLN A 351 20.73 16.34 -14.41
CA GLN A 351 21.58 17.50 -14.12
C GLN A 351 22.61 17.20 -13.01
N ASN A 352 22.22 16.46 -11.96
CA ASN A 352 23.07 15.97 -10.86
C ASN A 352 24.11 16.97 -10.34
N THR A 353 23.73 18.24 -10.20
CA THR A 353 24.60 19.25 -9.58
C THR A 353 24.28 19.39 -8.09
N PRO A 354 25.27 19.74 -7.24
CA PRO A 354 25.05 19.86 -5.79
C PRO A 354 23.95 20.87 -5.39
N ASN A 355 23.64 21.81 -6.28
CA ASN A 355 22.65 22.88 -6.07
C ASN A 355 21.35 22.68 -6.84
N PHE A 356 21.20 21.54 -7.53
CA PHE A 356 19.93 21.21 -8.19
C PHE A 356 18.95 20.65 -7.17
N PHE A 357 17.79 21.28 -7.10
CA PHE A 357 16.68 20.85 -6.27
C PHE A 357 15.38 21.13 -7.02
N PHE A 358 14.33 20.49 -6.55
CA PHE A 358 12.96 20.75 -6.98
C PHE A 358 12.03 20.72 -5.77
N VAL A 359 10.84 21.26 -5.93
CA VAL A 359 9.87 21.44 -4.85
C VAL A 359 8.57 20.75 -5.21
N ILE A 360 8.10 19.83 -4.37
CA ILE A 360 6.82 19.14 -4.56
C ILE A 360 6.06 18.98 -3.23
N PRO A 361 4.71 18.90 -3.25
CA PRO A 361 3.92 18.52 -2.10
C PRO A 361 4.19 17.07 -1.67
N GLU A 362 3.92 16.73 -0.40
CA GLU A 362 4.01 15.34 0.07
C GLU A 362 2.99 14.46 -0.66
N SER A 363 1.78 14.98 -0.88
CA SER A 363 0.73 14.32 -1.67
C SER A 363 1.24 13.84 -3.04
N TYR A 364 2.12 14.58 -3.71
CA TYR A 364 2.64 14.17 -5.03
C TYR A 364 3.56 12.94 -4.94
N THR A 365 4.30 12.83 -3.84
CA THR A 365 5.05 11.59 -3.57
C THR A 365 4.10 10.43 -3.24
N ALA A 366 3.00 10.73 -2.54
CA ALA A 366 1.96 9.74 -2.26
C ALA A 366 1.30 9.21 -3.53
N VAL A 367 1.03 10.07 -4.54
CA VAL A 367 0.57 9.66 -5.88
C VAL A 367 1.51 8.61 -6.48
N ILE A 368 2.83 8.84 -6.44
CA ILE A 368 3.82 7.88 -6.97
C ILE A 368 3.67 6.52 -6.28
N TYR A 369 3.62 6.49 -4.95
CA TYR A 369 3.48 5.24 -4.20
C TYR A 369 2.15 4.55 -4.42
N PHE A 370 1.06 5.32 -4.55
CA PHE A 370 -0.26 4.80 -4.88
C PHE A 370 -0.25 4.11 -6.24
N ILE A 371 0.28 4.79 -7.27
CA ILE A 371 0.41 4.24 -8.63
C ILE A 371 1.31 3.01 -8.64
N ASP A 372 2.47 3.04 -7.96
CA ASP A 372 3.35 1.88 -7.83
C ASP A 372 2.65 0.68 -7.18
N ALA A 373 1.81 0.93 -6.17
CA ALA A 373 1.03 -0.11 -5.52
C ALA A 373 -0.03 -0.70 -6.46
N THR A 374 -0.46 0.03 -7.50
CA THR A 374 -1.36 -0.48 -8.55
C THR A 374 -0.71 -1.49 -9.50
N PHE A 375 0.61 -1.64 -9.49
CA PHE A 375 1.31 -2.58 -10.36
C PHE A 375 1.31 -4.01 -9.79
N VAL A 376 1.11 -5.02 -10.64
CA VAL A 376 1.23 -6.45 -10.28
C VAL A 376 2.70 -6.85 -10.43
N GLN A 377 3.50 -6.56 -9.41
CA GLN A 377 4.95 -6.74 -9.46
C GLN A 377 5.35 -8.23 -9.36
N GLU A 378 5.45 -8.92 -10.50
CA GLU A 378 6.25 -10.16 -10.57
C GLU A 378 7.72 -9.88 -10.95
N ARG A 379 8.00 -8.78 -11.69
CA ARG A 379 9.36 -8.42 -12.17
C ARG A 379 9.68 -6.92 -12.30
N GLY A 380 8.70 -6.01 -12.14
CA GLY A 380 8.91 -4.55 -12.23
C GLY A 380 9.50 -3.95 -10.95
N VAL A 381 10.03 -2.73 -11.05
CA VAL A 381 10.53 -1.93 -9.91
C VAL A 381 9.61 -0.76 -9.57
N SER A 382 9.80 -0.12 -8.41
CA SER A 382 9.11 1.14 -8.09
C SER A 382 9.53 2.26 -9.04
N THR A 383 8.69 3.27 -9.23
CA THR A 383 8.92 4.41 -10.11
C THR A 383 10.22 5.15 -9.79
N PHE A 384 10.52 5.44 -8.52
CA PHE A 384 11.79 6.09 -8.17
C PHE A 384 13.02 5.21 -8.47
N GLU A 385 12.88 3.89 -8.36
CA GLU A 385 13.94 2.97 -8.74
C GLU A 385 14.08 2.89 -10.27
N ALA A 386 12.98 3.00 -11.01
CA ALA A 386 12.99 3.10 -12.47
C ALA A 386 13.74 4.36 -12.94
N VAL A 387 13.41 5.51 -12.35
CA VAL A 387 14.18 6.75 -12.55
C VAL A 387 15.64 6.50 -12.20
N GLN A 388 15.95 5.85 -11.07
CA GLN A 388 17.32 5.59 -10.67
C GLN A 388 18.10 4.70 -11.66
N ARG A 389 17.43 3.75 -12.30
CA ARG A 389 18.02 2.84 -13.31
C ARG A 389 18.09 3.46 -14.71
N HIS A 390 17.41 4.58 -14.95
CA HIS A 390 17.44 5.25 -16.24
C HIS A 390 18.88 5.60 -16.63
N SER A 391 19.31 5.08 -17.78
CA SER A 391 20.66 5.29 -18.30
C SER A 391 20.70 6.59 -19.11
N MET A 392 21.45 7.57 -18.61
CA MET A 392 21.67 8.84 -19.29
C MET A 392 22.45 8.57 -20.57
N ARG A 393 21.91 8.98 -21.73
CA ARG A 393 22.57 8.80 -23.03
C ARG A 393 23.39 10.03 -23.38
N ASN A 394 22.79 11.21 -23.22
CA ASN A 394 23.43 12.51 -23.43
C ASN A 394 22.73 13.54 -22.54
N THR A 395 23.41 13.98 -21.48
CA THR A 395 22.86 14.89 -20.47
C THR A 395 22.19 16.14 -21.05
N VAL A 396 22.77 16.74 -22.10
CA VAL A 396 22.23 17.97 -22.71
C VAL A 396 20.94 17.67 -23.47
N GLN A 397 20.95 16.61 -24.29
CA GLN A 397 19.80 16.21 -25.10
C GLN A 397 18.66 15.68 -24.24
N ASP A 398 18.98 14.86 -23.22
CA ASP A 398 18.01 14.30 -22.28
C ASP A 398 17.34 15.42 -21.45
N ASN A 399 18.12 16.41 -20.99
CA ASN A 399 17.57 17.56 -20.28
C ASN A 399 16.67 18.43 -21.19
N LYS A 400 17.10 18.73 -22.42
CA LYS A 400 16.29 19.47 -23.40
C LYS A 400 14.98 18.75 -23.69
N LEU A 401 15.05 17.42 -23.85
CA LEU A 401 13.87 16.59 -24.05
C LEU A 401 12.92 16.66 -22.85
N ILE A 402 13.38 16.46 -21.62
CA ILE A 402 12.53 16.54 -20.42
C ILE A 402 11.87 17.93 -20.29
N GLN A 403 12.62 18.99 -20.58
CA GLN A 403 12.09 20.36 -20.58
C GLN A 403 10.99 20.56 -21.62
N GLU A 404 11.17 20.04 -22.84
CA GLU A 404 10.14 20.06 -23.88
C GLU A 404 8.87 19.31 -23.43
N ARG A 405 9.04 18.17 -22.74
CA ARG A 405 7.93 17.38 -22.19
C ARG A 405 7.17 18.15 -21.10
N LEU A 406 7.88 18.81 -20.18
CA LEU A 406 7.25 19.69 -19.18
C LEU A 406 6.50 20.85 -19.83
N LYS A 407 7.06 21.46 -20.89
CA LYS A 407 6.38 22.50 -21.66
C LYS A 407 5.04 22.00 -22.22
N LYS A 408 4.99 20.78 -22.77
CA LYS A 408 3.72 20.17 -23.26
C LYS A 408 2.67 19.97 -22.17
N LEU A 409 3.07 19.68 -20.94
CA LEU A 409 2.14 19.60 -19.80
C LEU A 409 1.60 20.97 -19.40
N ILE A 410 2.40 22.02 -19.53
CA ILE A 410 1.96 23.40 -19.27
C ILE A 410 1.04 23.90 -20.38
N GLU A 411 1.32 23.54 -21.63
CA GLU A 411 0.49 23.91 -22.79
C GLU A 411 -0.96 23.42 -22.67
N ILE A 412 -1.23 22.22 -22.13
CA ILE A 412 -2.61 21.77 -21.90
C ILE A 412 -3.27 22.49 -20.71
N LEU A 413 -2.50 22.89 -19.69
CA LEU A 413 -3.03 23.65 -18.54
C LEU A 413 -3.47 25.05 -18.97
N CYS A 414 -2.61 25.75 -19.72
CA CYS A 414 -2.73 27.16 -20.05
C CYS A 414 -3.29 27.44 -21.46
N GLY A 415 -3.49 26.40 -22.27
CA GLY A 415 -3.69 26.54 -23.71
C GLY A 415 -2.43 27.01 -24.45
N VAL A 416 -2.32 26.62 -25.72
CA VAL A 416 -1.31 27.18 -26.64
C VAL A 416 -1.70 28.61 -27.02
N THR A 417 -0.79 29.38 -27.59
CA THR A 417 -1.05 30.74 -28.11
C THR A 417 -2.14 30.81 -29.19
N SER A 418 -2.51 29.68 -29.81
CA SER A 418 -3.69 29.56 -30.68
C SER A 418 -5.00 29.52 -29.87
N SER A 419 -5.98 30.33 -30.25
CA SER A 419 -7.32 30.44 -29.63
C SER A 419 -8.18 29.16 -29.70
N THR A 420 -7.65 28.06 -30.24
CA THR A 420 -8.36 26.82 -30.56
C THR A 420 -7.89 25.62 -29.73
N ASN A 421 -7.02 25.81 -28.74
CA ASN A 421 -6.50 24.70 -27.94
C ASN A 421 -7.24 24.61 -26.60
N ILE A 422 -7.39 23.38 -26.07
CA ILE A 422 -7.96 23.19 -24.73
C ILE A 422 -7.06 23.90 -23.71
N ASN A 423 -7.68 24.75 -22.90
CA ASN A 423 -7.11 25.38 -21.72
C ASN A 423 -7.89 24.86 -20.49
N LEU A 424 -7.24 24.02 -19.68
CA LEU A 424 -7.89 23.41 -18.51
C LEU A 424 -8.27 24.44 -17.44
N PHE A 425 -7.51 25.52 -17.27
CA PHE A 425 -7.89 26.60 -16.36
C PHE A 425 -9.18 27.27 -16.80
N SER A 426 -9.28 27.67 -18.07
CA SER A 426 -10.50 28.26 -18.60
C SER A 426 -11.66 27.29 -18.54
N TYR A 427 -11.45 26.01 -18.86
CA TYR A 427 -12.54 25.04 -18.82
C TYR A 427 -13.14 24.86 -17.42
N ILE A 428 -12.29 24.72 -16.40
CA ILE A 428 -12.76 24.44 -15.02
C ILE A 428 -13.19 25.70 -14.28
N PHE A 429 -12.49 26.82 -14.46
CA PHE A 429 -12.78 28.07 -13.74
C PHE A 429 -13.71 29.04 -14.51
N GLN A 430 -13.95 28.82 -15.81
CA GLN A 430 -14.79 29.67 -16.66
C GLN A 430 -15.85 28.85 -17.42
N SER A 431 -16.42 27.82 -16.80
CA SER A 431 -17.35 26.86 -17.42
C SER A 431 -18.47 27.54 -18.22
N ASN A 432 -18.30 27.62 -19.54
CA ASN A 432 -19.21 27.96 -20.64
C ASN A 432 -20.10 29.23 -20.55
N HIS A 433 -20.11 29.95 -19.43
CA HIS A 433 -20.75 31.24 -19.28
C HIS A 433 -19.89 32.15 -18.39
N PRO A 434 -19.61 33.41 -18.80
CA PRO A 434 -18.84 34.37 -17.98
C PRO A 434 -19.40 34.55 -16.56
N ASN A 435 -20.69 34.23 -16.36
CA ASN A 435 -21.43 34.41 -15.12
C ASN A 435 -21.66 33.11 -14.33
N ALA A 436 -21.40 31.92 -14.88
CA ALA A 436 -21.61 30.67 -14.14
C ALA A 436 -20.45 30.40 -13.16
N SER A 437 -20.77 30.06 -11.92
CA SER A 437 -19.81 29.57 -10.93
C SER A 437 -19.44 28.11 -11.24
N ILE A 438 -18.26 27.69 -10.77
CA ILE A 438 -17.84 26.28 -10.79
C ILE A 438 -18.88 25.44 -10.03
N ASP A 439 -19.25 24.26 -10.56
CA ASP A 439 -20.09 23.29 -9.84
C ASP A 439 -19.39 22.94 -8.52
N HIS A 440 -20.13 22.93 -7.40
CA HIS A 440 -19.59 22.58 -6.09
C HIS A 440 -18.86 21.21 -6.09
N ARG A 441 -19.24 20.29 -6.99
CA ARG A 441 -18.58 18.98 -7.18
C ARG A 441 -17.17 19.09 -7.78
N ASP A 442 -16.87 20.17 -8.48
CA ASP A 442 -15.60 20.38 -9.20
C ASP A 442 -14.57 21.21 -8.40
N TYR A 443 -14.93 21.73 -7.22
CA TYR A 443 -13.98 22.47 -6.36
C TYR A 443 -12.74 21.66 -6.00
N GLY A 444 -12.88 20.34 -5.82
CA GLY A 444 -11.73 19.47 -5.57
C GLY A 444 -10.74 19.44 -6.73
N ILE A 445 -11.25 19.41 -7.97
CA ILE A 445 -10.42 19.45 -9.18
C ILE A 445 -9.79 20.84 -9.35
N ALA A 446 -10.58 21.89 -9.14
CA ALA A 446 -10.11 23.28 -9.22
C ALA A 446 -8.95 23.53 -8.24
N GLU A 447 -9.06 23.06 -7.00
CA GLU A 447 -8.00 23.17 -6.01
C GLU A 447 -6.75 22.36 -6.39
N ARG A 448 -6.90 21.13 -6.91
CA ARG A 448 -5.75 20.33 -7.39
C ARG A 448 -5.02 21.00 -8.55
N LEU A 449 -5.74 21.62 -9.49
CA LEU A 449 -5.13 22.44 -10.53
C LEU A 449 -4.41 23.67 -9.96
N LEU A 450 -4.99 24.31 -8.95
CA LEU A 450 -4.36 25.41 -8.22
C LEU A 450 -3.18 24.96 -7.36
N VAL A 451 -3.00 23.67 -7.06
CA VAL A 451 -1.76 23.14 -6.49
C VAL A 451 -0.73 22.89 -7.61
N LEU A 452 -1.16 22.28 -8.72
CA LEU A 452 -0.32 21.88 -9.84
C LEU A 452 0.43 23.04 -10.50
N ALA A 453 -0.24 24.17 -10.77
CA ALA A 453 0.42 25.30 -11.40
C ALA A 453 1.45 26.02 -10.49
N PRO A 454 1.14 26.38 -9.24
CA PRO A 454 2.13 26.88 -8.29
C PRO A 454 3.31 25.94 -8.09
N VAL A 455 3.12 24.62 -8.11
CA VAL A 455 4.24 23.67 -8.11
C VAL A 455 5.14 23.88 -9.32
N LEU A 456 4.59 24.04 -10.53
CA LEU A 456 5.38 24.35 -11.72
C LEU A 456 6.11 25.70 -11.60
N VAL A 457 5.46 26.73 -11.03
CA VAL A 457 6.08 28.05 -10.77
C VAL A 457 7.24 27.96 -9.78
N CYS A 458 7.08 27.20 -8.68
CA CYS A 458 8.12 26.99 -7.67
C CYS A 458 9.37 26.28 -8.24
N ASN A 459 9.25 25.64 -9.39
CA ASN A 459 10.32 24.91 -10.06
C ASN A 459 10.88 25.63 -11.30
N LEU A 460 10.52 26.91 -11.50
CA LEU A 460 11.10 27.76 -12.54
C LEU A 460 12.60 27.98 -12.33
N GLY A 461 13.35 27.99 -13.43
CA GLY A 461 14.82 28.09 -13.41
C GLY A 461 15.52 26.82 -12.89
N LYS A 462 14.77 25.76 -12.60
CA LYS A 462 15.27 24.43 -12.22
C LYS A 462 14.84 23.40 -13.26
N SER A 463 13.81 22.61 -12.96
CA SER A 463 13.23 21.65 -13.90
C SER A 463 12.36 22.33 -14.96
N VAL A 464 11.71 23.45 -14.61
CA VAL A 464 10.83 24.20 -15.52
C VAL A 464 11.60 25.42 -16.06
N TYR A 465 11.58 25.59 -17.38
CA TYR A 465 12.32 26.68 -18.02
C TYR A 465 11.59 28.02 -17.89
N PRO A 466 12.27 29.14 -17.63
CA PRO A 466 11.62 30.46 -17.44
C PRO A 466 10.69 30.92 -18.56
N VAL A 467 10.88 30.45 -19.81
CA VAL A 467 10.08 30.86 -20.97
C VAL A 467 8.55 30.67 -20.83
N VAL A 468 8.12 29.75 -19.97
CA VAL A 468 6.68 29.50 -19.72
C VAL A 468 6.11 30.34 -18.57
N GLU A 469 6.95 31.10 -17.85
CA GLU A 469 6.58 31.86 -16.65
C GLU A 469 5.45 32.87 -16.93
N THR A 470 5.64 33.75 -17.91
CA THR A 470 4.64 34.78 -18.26
C THR A 470 3.30 34.17 -18.64
N LYS A 471 3.31 33.08 -19.42
CA LYS A 471 2.08 32.41 -19.85
C LYS A 471 1.37 31.73 -18.68
N LEU A 472 2.11 31.02 -17.82
CA LEU A 472 1.54 30.35 -16.65
C LEU A 472 0.93 31.35 -15.66
N MET A 473 1.67 32.42 -15.34
CA MET A 473 1.21 33.44 -14.39
C MET A 473 0.05 34.28 -14.96
N SER A 474 0.08 34.64 -16.24
CA SER A 474 -1.02 35.38 -16.86
C SER A 474 -2.33 34.58 -16.88
N GLU A 475 -2.31 33.29 -17.20
CA GLU A 475 -3.52 32.45 -17.14
C GLU A 475 -4.06 32.29 -15.72
N LEU A 476 -3.20 32.14 -14.70
CA LEU A 476 -3.64 32.15 -13.30
C LEU A 476 -4.30 33.47 -12.90
N CYS A 477 -3.83 34.60 -13.42
CA CYS A 477 -4.41 35.93 -13.17
C CYS A 477 -5.73 36.18 -13.92
N LYS A 478 -6.04 35.40 -14.97
CA LYS A 478 -7.35 35.46 -15.65
C LYS A 478 -8.48 34.83 -14.85
N ILE A 479 -8.16 34.01 -13.84
CA ILE A 479 -9.15 33.33 -13.03
C ILE A 479 -9.82 34.35 -12.11
N LYS A 480 -11.13 34.56 -12.28
CA LYS A 480 -11.91 35.42 -11.40
C LYS A 480 -12.11 34.75 -10.04
N VAL A 481 -11.68 35.41 -8.97
CA VAL A 481 -12.03 35.02 -7.60
C VAL A 481 -13.49 35.39 -7.36
N ARG A 482 -14.30 34.42 -6.93
CA ARG A 482 -15.73 34.63 -6.64
C ARG A 482 -16.03 34.35 -5.18
N GLU A 483 -17.12 34.95 -4.66
CA GLU A 483 -17.53 34.78 -3.27
C GLU A 483 -18.02 33.36 -2.97
N GLU A 484 -18.52 32.62 -3.97
CA GLU A 484 -19.06 31.27 -3.79
C GLU A 484 -17.96 30.21 -3.62
N TYR A 485 -16.72 30.53 -3.99
CA TYR A 485 -15.60 29.62 -3.85
C TYR A 485 -15.27 29.36 -2.38
N PRO A 486 -14.84 28.13 -2.00
CA PRO A 486 -14.35 27.86 -0.66
C PRO A 486 -13.27 28.88 -0.26
N SER A 487 -13.35 29.41 0.96
CA SER A 487 -12.45 30.47 1.44
C SER A 487 -10.97 30.11 1.23
N ARG A 488 -10.61 28.84 1.48
CA ARG A 488 -9.27 28.30 1.22
C ARG A 488 -8.84 28.47 -0.25
N LEU A 489 -9.71 28.16 -1.20
CA LEU A 489 -9.44 28.27 -2.64
C LEU A 489 -9.30 29.75 -3.05
N SER A 490 -10.23 30.60 -2.60
CA SER A 490 -10.23 32.04 -2.90
C SER A 490 -9.01 32.76 -2.35
N GLU A 491 -8.65 32.49 -1.09
CA GLU A 491 -7.47 33.07 -0.45
C GLU A 491 -6.18 32.62 -1.13
N ALA A 492 -6.07 31.33 -1.47
CA ALA A 492 -4.90 30.80 -2.16
C ALA A 492 -4.75 31.43 -3.56
N LEU A 493 -5.84 31.49 -4.32
CA LEU A 493 -5.84 32.10 -5.65
C LEU A 493 -5.47 33.58 -5.58
N THR A 494 -6.08 34.33 -4.66
CA THR A 494 -5.76 35.75 -4.44
C THR A 494 -4.30 35.95 -4.05
N SER A 495 -3.75 35.06 -3.20
CA SER A 495 -2.35 35.13 -2.78
C SER A 495 -1.38 34.84 -3.93
N VAL A 496 -1.70 33.87 -4.79
CA VAL A 496 -0.93 33.55 -6.00
C VAL A 496 -0.98 34.70 -7.01
N GLN A 497 -2.15 35.31 -7.22
CA GLN A 497 -2.32 36.44 -8.14
C GLN A 497 -1.59 37.71 -7.69
N ARG A 498 -1.36 37.87 -6.38
CA ARG A 498 -0.61 38.99 -5.79
C ARG A 498 0.87 38.70 -5.58
N ALA A 499 1.34 37.50 -5.93
CA ALA A 499 2.73 37.12 -5.75
C ALA A 499 3.65 37.97 -6.63
N GLY A 500 4.74 38.50 -6.05
CA GLY A 500 5.76 39.24 -6.79
C GLY A 500 6.94 38.36 -7.23
N SER A 501 6.95 37.09 -6.81
CA SER A 501 8.06 36.16 -7.07
C SER A 501 7.66 34.70 -6.89
N PRO A 502 8.45 33.74 -7.42
CA PRO A 502 8.29 32.32 -7.14
C PRO A 502 8.32 31.98 -5.64
N ALA A 503 9.12 32.70 -4.84
CA ALA A 503 9.14 32.53 -3.38
C ALA A 503 7.81 32.93 -2.72
N ASP A 504 7.11 33.94 -3.24
CA ASP A 504 5.78 34.34 -2.74
C ASP A 504 4.72 33.31 -3.12
N VAL A 505 4.79 32.78 -4.34
CA VAL A 505 3.92 31.67 -4.79
C VAL A 505 4.12 30.44 -3.91
N ALA A 506 5.35 30.10 -3.55
CA ALA A 506 5.63 28.99 -2.64
C ALA A 506 5.03 29.18 -1.24
N ARG A 507 5.04 30.42 -0.72
CA ARG A 507 4.38 30.73 0.57
C ARG A 507 2.86 30.58 0.47
N ALA A 508 2.26 31.08 -0.61
CA ALA A 508 0.83 30.89 -0.86
C ALA A 508 0.47 29.40 -0.95
N LEU A 509 1.28 28.61 -1.65
CA LEU A 509 1.13 27.16 -1.77
C LEU A 509 1.30 26.45 -0.41
N GLN A 510 2.29 26.82 0.40
CA GLN A 510 2.46 26.26 1.75
C GLN A 510 1.23 26.51 2.65
N ILE A 511 0.65 27.71 2.59
CA ILE A 511 -0.57 28.05 3.33
C ILE A 511 -1.76 27.21 2.83
N LEU A 512 -1.92 27.08 1.50
CA LEU A 512 -2.95 26.25 0.90
C LEU A 512 -2.83 24.79 1.36
N LEU A 513 -1.64 24.21 1.28
CA LEU A 513 -1.36 22.83 1.68
C LEU A 513 -1.55 22.62 3.19
N LEU A 514 -1.14 23.56 4.03
CA LEU A 514 -1.38 23.48 5.47
C LEU A 514 -2.88 23.46 5.79
N LYS A 515 -3.67 24.33 5.12
CA LYS A 515 -5.14 24.35 5.23
C LYS A 515 -5.80 23.12 4.57
N ARG A 516 -5.07 22.37 3.75
CA ARG A 516 -5.52 21.15 3.08
C ARG A 516 -4.95 19.94 3.80
N GLU A 517 -5.68 19.46 4.80
CA GLU A 517 -5.40 18.17 5.46
C GLU A 517 -3.97 18.05 6.04
N ASN A 518 -3.35 19.19 6.39
CA ASN A 518 -1.97 19.29 6.87
C ASN A 518 -0.91 18.73 5.90
N ASP A 519 -1.10 18.88 4.58
CA ASP A 519 -0.06 18.56 3.59
C ASP A 519 1.14 19.52 3.72
N SER A 520 2.31 19.09 3.25
CA SER A 520 3.58 19.79 3.41
C SER A 520 4.31 19.94 2.08
N LEU A 521 4.92 21.11 1.86
CA LEU A 521 5.76 21.38 0.70
C LEU A 521 7.22 21.04 1.01
N TRP A 522 7.83 20.18 0.19
CA TRP A 522 9.17 19.65 0.43
C TRP A 522 10.20 20.19 -0.56
N TYR A 523 11.40 20.43 -0.03
CA TYR A 523 12.61 20.60 -0.82
C TYR A 523 13.19 19.22 -1.12
N CYS A 524 13.31 18.90 -2.40
CA CYS A 524 13.72 17.60 -2.89
C CYS A 524 15.03 17.69 -3.66
N ILE A 525 15.94 16.76 -3.39
CA ILE A 525 17.18 16.55 -4.15
C ILE A 525 17.23 15.10 -4.61
N TRP A 526 18.02 14.86 -5.66
CA TRP A 526 18.25 13.53 -6.19
C TRP A 526 19.69 13.08 -5.95
N ASP A 527 19.86 12.01 -5.18
CA ASP A 527 21.14 11.36 -4.92
C ASP A 527 21.37 10.21 -5.90
N ASN A 528 22.30 10.42 -6.84
CA ASN A 528 22.68 9.40 -7.81
C ASN A 528 23.48 8.23 -7.20
N PHE A 529 23.98 8.34 -5.96
CA PHE A 529 24.72 7.28 -5.30
C PHE A 529 23.82 6.25 -4.61
N ASP A 530 22.57 6.58 -4.32
CA ASP A 530 21.59 5.62 -3.81
C ASP A 530 21.22 4.60 -4.91
N ARG A 531 21.29 3.31 -4.59
CA ARG A 531 21.04 2.23 -5.57
C ARG A 531 19.57 1.92 -5.81
N ARG A 532 18.64 2.42 -4.99
CA ARG A 532 17.21 2.09 -5.05
C ARG A 532 16.32 3.31 -5.17
N ASN A 533 16.57 4.36 -4.41
CA ASN A 533 15.75 5.57 -4.43
C ASN A 533 16.64 6.80 -4.24
N GLY A 534 16.82 7.58 -5.31
CA GLY A 534 17.60 8.81 -5.23
C GLY A 534 16.88 9.97 -4.52
N LEU A 535 15.56 9.90 -4.29
CA LEU A 535 14.81 11.01 -3.73
C LEU A 535 15.13 11.24 -2.24
N GLN A 536 15.73 12.39 -1.93
CA GLN A 536 15.90 12.88 -0.56
C GLN A 536 15.06 14.13 -0.35
N LYS A 537 14.45 14.25 0.84
CA LYS A 537 13.54 15.36 1.17
C LYS A 537 13.97 16.09 2.44
N ARG A 538 13.78 17.40 2.46
CA ARG A 538 13.90 18.24 3.67
C ARG A 538 12.89 19.38 3.63
N LYS A 539 12.62 20.00 4.78
CA LYS A 539 11.69 21.14 4.84
C LYS A 539 12.21 22.30 3.99
N LEU A 540 11.34 22.86 3.14
CA LEU A 540 11.64 24.02 2.32
C LEU A 540 11.85 25.27 3.19
N LYS A 541 12.95 25.99 2.98
CA LYS A 541 13.21 27.29 3.62
C LYS A 541 12.90 28.43 2.64
N ALA A 542 12.36 29.53 3.14
CA ALA A 542 11.91 30.66 2.31
C ALA A 542 13.02 31.26 1.41
N MET A 543 14.29 31.20 1.84
CA MET A 543 15.44 31.76 1.12
C MET A 543 15.94 30.92 -0.07
N GLU A 544 15.38 29.72 -0.30
CA GLU A 544 15.89 28.79 -1.32
C GLU A 544 15.34 29.08 -2.72
N LEU A 545 14.23 29.81 -2.84
CA LEU A 545 13.58 30.15 -4.11
C LEU A 545 13.90 31.59 -4.55
N SER A 546 13.71 31.87 -5.84
CA SER A 546 13.94 33.21 -6.38
C SER A 546 12.98 34.24 -5.78
N ASN A 547 13.52 35.37 -5.33
CA ASN A 547 12.77 36.52 -4.84
C ASN A 547 12.29 37.47 -5.95
N ARG A 548 12.51 37.10 -7.22
CA ARG A 548 12.02 37.80 -8.40
C ARG A 548 11.61 36.80 -9.46
N PHE A 549 10.61 37.15 -10.26
CA PHE A 549 10.33 36.43 -11.50
C PHE A 549 11.52 36.53 -12.47
N PHE A 550 11.69 35.51 -13.31
CA PHE A 550 12.82 35.39 -14.23
C PHE A 550 12.66 36.26 -15.47
N LEU A 551 11.42 36.55 -15.88
CA LEU A 551 11.10 37.43 -17.00
C LEU A 551 10.48 38.73 -16.48
N GLU A 552 11.03 39.87 -16.91
CA GLU A 552 10.50 41.20 -16.54
C GLU A 552 9.05 41.41 -16.99
N GLU A 553 8.70 40.80 -18.12
CA GLU A 553 7.37 40.83 -18.74
C GLU A 553 6.30 40.13 -17.89
N THR A 554 6.69 39.24 -16.96
CA THR A 554 5.75 38.44 -16.15
C THR A 554 4.86 39.34 -15.30
N LEU A 555 5.43 40.33 -14.60
CA LEU A 555 4.66 41.25 -13.77
C LEU A 555 3.72 42.12 -14.62
N GLN A 556 4.15 42.51 -15.82
CA GLN A 556 3.30 43.22 -16.77
C GLN A 556 2.11 42.34 -17.20
N GLY A 557 2.38 41.07 -17.51
CA GLY A 557 1.34 40.11 -17.91
C GLY A 557 0.39 39.64 -16.82
N MET A 558 0.78 39.76 -15.56
CA MET A 558 -0.13 39.59 -14.43
C MET A 558 -1.09 40.79 -14.30
N ASN A 559 -0.64 41.99 -14.64
CA ASN A 559 -1.44 43.22 -14.56
C ASN A 559 -2.37 43.41 -15.78
N THR A 560 -1.96 42.98 -16.97
CA THR A 560 -2.76 43.05 -18.22
C THR A 560 -2.92 41.66 -18.88
N PRO A 561 -3.56 40.69 -18.19
CA PRO A 561 -3.59 39.31 -18.64
C PRO A 561 -4.34 39.09 -19.97
N HIS A 562 -5.17 40.04 -20.40
CA HIS A 562 -5.92 39.96 -21.66
C HIS A 562 -5.18 40.50 -22.90
N ASP A 563 -4.07 41.24 -22.75
CA ASP A 563 -3.45 42.01 -23.85
C ASP A 563 -2.20 41.37 -24.50
N ILE A 564 -1.67 40.28 -23.94
CA ILE A 564 -0.37 39.69 -24.39
C ILE A 564 -0.47 38.87 -25.68
N VAL A 565 -1.67 38.61 -26.19
CA VAL A 565 -1.87 37.78 -27.39
C VAL A 565 -1.66 38.61 -28.66
N SER A 566 -0.42 39.01 -28.99
CA SER A 566 -0.10 39.31 -30.40
C SER A 566 1.38 39.51 -30.79
N SER A 567 2.26 40.10 -29.97
CA SER A 567 3.33 40.89 -30.60
C SER A 567 4.77 40.33 -30.62
N LYS A 568 5.14 39.22 -29.96
CA LYS A 568 6.60 38.89 -29.84
C LYS A 568 7.10 37.45 -30.02
N VAL A 569 6.27 36.46 -30.36
CA VAL A 569 6.77 35.06 -30.58
C VAL A 569 7.07 34.76 -32.06
N ARG A 570 7.16 35.77 -32.92
CA ARG A 570 7.33 35.59 -34.39
C ARG A 570 8.78 35.49 -34.89
N THR A 571 9.81 35.56 -34.03
CA THR A 571 11.18 35.80 -34.53
C THR A 571 12.23 34.72 -34.27
N GLU A 572 11.87 33.51 -33.82
CA GLU A 572 12.83 32.39 -33.72
C GLU A 572 12.13 31.04 -33.96
N ILE A 573 11.69 30.81 -35.19
CA ILE A 573 11.46 29.46 -35.73
C ILE A 573 12.18 29.46 -37.08
N ASP A 574 13.42 29.02 -37.08
CA ASP A 574 14.16 28.76 -38.31
C ASP A 574 13.46 27.63 -39.07
N GLU A 575 13.12 27.97 -40.30
CA GLU A 575 12.81 27.09 -41.42
C GLU A 575 14.04 26.24 -41.72
N ASP A 576 13.84 24.93 -41.94
CA ASP A 576 14.59 24.12 -42.92
C ASP A 576 14.01 22.69 -42.94
N ASP A 577 13.02 22.48 -43.81
CA ASP A 577 12.89 21.27 -44.64
C ASP A 577 13.68 21.60 -45.93
N GLU A 578 14.50 20.74 -46.56
CA GLU A 578 14.11 19.56 -47.32
C GLU A 578 15.37 18.89 -47.97
N MET A 579 15.23 17.61 -48.34
CA MET A 579 16.03 16.64 -49.14
C MET A 579 17.30 17.09 -49.94
N ASP A 580 18.32 16.25 -50.26
CA ASP A 580 18.20 15.03 -51.10
C ASP A 580 19.54 14.21 -51.30
N THR A 581 19.40 12.92 -51.69
CA THR A 581 20.26 11.96 -52.46
C THR A 581 21.81 11.83 -52.22
N GLN A 582 22.54 10.68 -52.29
CA GLN A 582 22.37 9.35 -52.91
C GLN A 582 23.51 8.38 -52.47
N ILE A 583 23.18 7.13 -52.14
CA ILE A 583 23.82 5.81 -52.45
C ILE A 583 22.72 4.83 -52.00
N THR A 584 22.25 3.91 -52.85
CA THR A 584 21.03 3.13 -52.56
C THR A 584 21.18 2.28 -51.29
N LEU A 585 20.48 2.73 -50.26
CA LEU A 585 20.43 2.16 -48.92
C LEU A 585 19.80 0.76 -48.94
N GLU A 586 18.95 0.47 -49.93
CA GLU A 586 18.21 -0.79 -50.08
C GLU A 586 19.13 -2.00 -50.32
N GLU A 587 20.18 -1.90 -51.14
CA GLU A 587 21.09 -3.04 -51.38
C GLU A 587 21.99 -3.34 -50.17
N LYS A 588 22.33 -2.32 -49.38
CA LYS A 588 23.11 -2.49 -48.14
C LYS A 588 22.23 -3.01 -47.00
N MET A 589 20.99 -2.53 -46.90
CA MET A 589 20.00 -2.97 -45.91
C MET A 589 19.53 -4.40 -46.14
N GLU A 590 19.43 -4.87 -47.38
CA GLU A 590 18.98 -6.26 -47.67
C GLU A 590 20.04 -7.30 -47.26
N ILE A 591 21.32 -7.04 -47.56
CA ILE A 591 22.43 -7.93 -47.16
C ILE A 591 22.58 -7.97 -45.63
N ASP A 592 22.40 -6.82 -44.96
CA ASP A 592 22.43 -6.73 -43.50
C ASP A 592 21.18 -7.33 -42.83
N ARG A 593 20.00 -7.21 -43.45
CA ARG A 593 18.75 -7.82 -42.97
C ARG A 593 18.83 -9.34 -43.00
N ILE A 594 19.33 -9.93 -44.10
CA ILE A 594 19.50 -11.39 -44.22
C ILE A 594 20.55 -11.92 -43.23
N LYS A 595 21.64 -11.17 -42.98
CA LYS A 595 22.63 -11.51 -41.93
C LYS A 595 22.07 -11.39 -40.52
N MET A 596 21.29 -10.36 -40.23
CA MET A 596 20.66 -10.14 -38.92
C MET A 596 19.56 -11.15 -38.62
N GLU A 597 18.80 -11.58 -39.62
CA GLU A 597 17.72 -12.55 -39.46
C GLU A 597 18.23 -13.98 -39.25
N LYS A 598 19.31 -14.37 -39.94
CA LYS A 598 20.01 -15.64 -39.67
C LYS A 598 20.61 -15.68 -38.26
N LYS A 599 21.20 -14.57 -37.81
CA LYS A 599 21.74 -14.43 -36.44
C LYS A 599 20.62 -14.46 -35.38
N ARG A 600 19.47 -13.84 -35.66
CA ARG A 600 18.29 -13.84 -34.78
C ARG A 600 17.69 -15.24 -34.62
N ASN A 601 17.57 -16.02 -35.71
CA ASN A 601 17.07 -17.39 -35.65
C ASN A 601 18.04 -18.36 -34.94
N ASP A 602 19.36 -18.16 -35.07
CA ASP A 602 20.36 -18.94 -34.34
C ASP A 602 20.36 -18.59 -32.83
N GLU A 603 20.15 -17.32 -32.48
CA GLU A 603 20.00 -16.85 -31.09
C GLU A 603 18.68 -17.31 -30.44
N GLU A 604 17.57 -17.32 -31.18
CA GLU A 604 16.27 -17.85 -30.72
C GLU A 604 16.31 -19.37 -30.51
N ASN A 605 16.95 -20.13 -31.41
CA ASN A 605 17.11 -21.58 -31.23
C ASN A 605 17.99 -21.92 -30.02
N GLU A 606 19.01 -21.13 -29.74
CA GLU A 606 19.87 -21.31 -28.57
C GLU A 606 19.19 -20.84 -27.27
N ALA A 607 18.38 -19.76 -27.34
CA ALA A 607 17.51 -19.33 -26.25
C ALA A 607 16.45 -20.39 -25.94
N SER A 608 15.82 -21.01 -26.94
CA SER A 608 14.83 -22.07 -26.78
C SER A 608 15.43 -23.34 -26.15
N LYS A 609 16.66 -23.72 -26.52
CA LYS A 609 17.40 -24.82 -25.86
C LYS A 609 17.75 -24.50 -24.41
N LYS A 610 18.11 -23.25 -24.10
CA LYS A 610 18.35 -22.76 -22.72
C LYS A 610 17.06 -22.72 -21.89
N ILE A 611 15.96 -22.28 -22.49
CA ILE A 611 14.61 -22.25 -21.90
C ILE A 611 14.12 -23.66 -21.60
N THR A 612 14.33 -24.62 -22.50
CA THR A 612 13.93 -26.02 -22.27
C THR A 612 14.75 -26.67 -21.14
N LYS A 613 16.06 -26.39 -21.06
CA LYS A 613 16.90 -26.78 -19.92
C LYS A 613 16.49 -26.09 -18.60
N PHE A 614 16.00 -24.85 -18.68
CA PHE A 614 15.49 -24.09 -17.55
C PHE A 614 14.15 -24.63 -17.06
N PHE A 615 13.20 -24.94 -17.96
CA PHE A 615 11.92 -25.56 -17.59
C PHE A 615 12.10 -26.96 -17.01
N GLY A 616 13.04 -27.76 -17.51
CA GLY A 616 13.43 -29.03 -16.87
C GLY A 616 13.91 -28.87 -15.42
N LYS A 617 14.60 -27.75 -15.10
CA LYS A 617 15.01 -27.39 -13.72
C LYS A 617 13.89 -26.73 -12.90
N VAL A 618 12.98 -25.99 -13.53
CA VAL A 618 11.84 -25.32 -12.88
C VAL A 618 10.76 -26.31 -12.47
N VAL A 619 10.50 -27.36 -13.26
CA VAL A 619 9.56 -28.44 -12.89
C VAL A 619 10.08 -29.21 -11.66
N PHE A 620 11.40 -29.44 -11.55
CA PHE A 620 12.02 -29.99 -10.35
C PHE A 620 11.92 -29.03 -9.14
N ARG A 621 12.13 -27.72 -9.34
CA ARG A 621 12.00 -26.70 -8.28
C ARG A 621 10.55 -26.44 -7.83
N LEU A 622 9.56 -26.58 -8.70
CA LEU A 622 8.13 -26.46 -8.38
C LEU A 622 7.65 -27.61 -7.49
N ARG A 623 8.16 -28.83 -7.70
CA ARG A 623 7.93 -29.97 -6.81
C ARG A 623 8.54 -29.75 -5.41
N VAL A 624 9.68 -29.04 -5.31
CA VAL A 624 10.33 -28.69 -4.02
C VAL A 624 9.69 -27.46 -3.33
N LYS A 625 9.21 -26.44 -4.07
CA LYS A 625 8.56 -25.24 -3.51
C LYS A 625 7.22 -25.52 -2.84
N ASN A 626 6.42 -26.46 -3.37
CA ASN A 626 5.18 -26.91 -2.71
C ASN A 626 5.44 -27.64 -1.38
N LEU A 627 6.60 -28.31 -1.27
CA LEU A 627 7.09 -28.87 -0.01
C LEU A 627 7.55 -27.77 0.96
N SER A 628 8.27 -26.76 0.45
CA SER A 628 8.75 -25.60 1.23
C SER A 628 7.62 -24.78 1.86
N THR A 629 6.52 -24.50 1.16
CA THR A 629 5.40 -23.72 1.71
C THR A 629 4.61 -24.51 2.77
N ARG A 630 4.55 -25.85 2.62
CA ARG A 630 4.01 -26.74 3.67
C ARG A 630 4.94 -26.78 4.88
N VAL A 631 6.24 -26.94 4.68
CA VAL A 631 7.26 -26.94 5.74
C VAL A 631 7.36 -25.58 6.44
N VAL A 632 7.23 -24.44 5.75
CA VAL A 632 7.23 -23.09 6.38
C VAL A 632 5.95 -22.86 7.19
N ARG A 633 4.78 -23.33 6.72
CA ARG A 633 3.55 -23.29 7.53
C ARG A 633 3.59 -24.25 8.71
N GLN A 634 4.22 -25.42 8.55
CA GLN A 634 4.50 -26.36 9.63
C GLN A 634 5.48 -25.75 10.64
N LEU A 635 6.56 -25.11 10.17
CA LEU A 635 7.60 -24.44 10.96
C LEU A 635 7.08 -23.19 11.68
N CYS A 636 6.16 -22.41 11.11
CA CYS A 636 5.53 -21.26 11.79
C CYS A 636 4.52 -21.71 12.87
N LYS A 637 3.81 -22.82 12.64
CA LYS A 637 2.97 -23.45 13.67
C LYS A 637 3.83 -24.10 14.76
N GLU A 638 4.91 -24.79 14.38
CA GLU A 638 5.91 -25.33 15.30
C GLU A 638 6.70 -24.24 16.02
N LYS A 639 6.90 -23.06 15.42
CA LYS A 639 7.54 -21.90 16.08
C LYS A 639 6.70 -21.40 17.24
N ARG A 640 5.40 -21.16 17.04
CA ARG A 640 4.47 -20.79 18.14
C ARG A 640 4.33 -21.88 19.20
N VAL A 641 4.38 -23.15 18.80
CA VAL A 641 4.33 -24.28 19.75
C VAL A 641 5.66 -24.42 20.50
N LYS A 642 6.83 -24.26 19.85
CA LYS A 642 8.16 -24.24 20.50
C LYS A 642 8.37 -22.99 21.37
N GLU A 643 7.78 -21.85 20.99
CA GLU A 643 7.78 -20.57 21.73
C GLU A 643 7.04 -20.70 23.07
N MET A 644 6.03 -21.57 23.18
CA MET A 644 5.32 -21.85 24.43
C MET A 644 5.92 -23.00 25.26
N LYS A 645 6.72 -23.89 24.67
CA LYS A 645 7.30 -25.07 25.35
C LYS A 645 8.14 -24.72 26.58
N ILE A 646 8.86 -23.61 26.55
CA ILE A 646 9.71 -23.17 27.68
C ILE A 646 8.87 -22.82 28.93
N PHE A 647 7.59 -22.45 28.74
CA PHE A 647 6.65 -22.14 29.82
C PHE A 647 5.56 -23.22 30.00
N GLU A 648 5.64 -24.36 29.29
CA GLU A 648 4.65 -25.44 29.41
C GLU A 648 4.63 -26.07 30.81
N SER A 649 5.75 -26.04 31.52
CA SER A 649 5.88 -26.47 32.91
C SER A 649 5.23 -25.51 33.93
N MET A 650 4.84 -24.30 33.53
CA MET A 650 4.37 -23.23 34.43
C MET A 650 2.84 -23.24 34.64
N ARG A 651 2.25 -24.43 34.76
CA ARG A 651 0.80 -24.60 35.01
C ARG A 651 0.51 -24.91 36.47
N ILE A 652 -0.67 -24.50 36.93
CA ILE A 652 -1.20 -24.98 38.21
C ILE A 652 -1.71 -26.41 37.98
N THR A 653 -1.05 -27.37 38.59
CA THR A 653 -1.45 -28.79 38.57
C THR A 653 -2.04 -29.17 39.91
N ASN A 654 -2.71 -30.32 39.98
CA ASN A 654 -3.19 -30.90 41.23
C ASN A 654 -2.05 -31.26 42.23
N LYS A 655 -0.78 -31.26 41.78
CA LYS A 655 0.40 -31.51 42.62
C LYS A 655 1.11 -30.24 43.08
N GLY A 656 0.81 -29.09 42.49
CA GLY A 656 1.47 -27.83 42.79
C GLY A 656 1.32 -26.74 41.73
N CYS A 657 1.72 -25.53 42.08
CA CYS A 657 1.73 -24.35 41.24
C CYS A 657 3.11 -24.16 40.60
N GLY A 658 3.21 -24.35 39.28
CA GLY A 658 4.46 -24.10 38.54
C GLY A 658 4.91 -22.64 38.54
N ILE A 659 4.02 -21.67 38.76
CA ILE A 659 4.36 -20.24 38.79
C ILE A 659 4.99 -19.83 40.13
N CYS A 660 4.55 -20.43 41.23
CA CYS A 660 5.02 -20.07 42.58
C CYS A 660 6.00 -21.10 43.17
N GLY A 661 6.23 -22.23 42.49
CA GLY A 661 7.03 -23.35 43.02
C GLY A 661 6.39 -24.10 44.19
N VAL A 662 5.13 -23.83 44.54
CA VAL A 662 4.43 -24.40 45.70
C VAL A 662 3.86 -25.78 45.36
N GLN A 663 4.08 -26.79 46.21
CA GLN A 663 3.45 -28.11 46.07
C GLN A 663 2.16 -28.20 46.88
N PHE A 664 1.11 -28.79 46.30
CA PHE A 664 -0.18 -29.02 46.99
C PHE A 664 -0.23 -30.41 47.64
N LYS A 665 -0.97 -30.55 48.74
CA LYS A 665 -1.25 -31.86 49.34
C LYS A 665 -2.14 -32.68 48.39
N GLY A 666 -1.66 -33.83 47.93
CA GLY A 666 -2.49 -34.79 47.19
C GLY A 666 -3.57 -35.39 48.08
N LYS A 667 -4.80 -35.51 47.57
CA LYS A 667 -5.82 -36.39 48.17
C LYS A 667 -5.33 -37.83 48.03
N ALA A 668 -5.00 -38.47 49.15
CA ALA A 668 -4.92 -39.92 49.20
C ALA A 668 -6.33 -40.48 49.01
N THR A 669 -6.61 -41.05 47.85
CA THR A 669 -7.63 -42.09 47.68
C THR A 669 -6.91 -43.31 47.15
N GLY A 670 -6.80 -44.32 48.01
CA GLY A 670 -5.99 -45.50 47.79
C GLY A 670 -6.43 -46.30 46.56
N CYS A 671 -5.45 -46.74 45.79
CA CYS A 671 -5.56 -47.99 45.05
C CYS A 671 -4.25 -48.75 45.27
N LEU A 672 -4.42 -49.90 45.92
CA LEU A 672 -3.54 -51.04 46.15
C LEU A 672 -2.06 -50.94 45.76
N PHE A 673 -1.21 -51.21 46.77
CA PHE A 673 0.12 -51.74 46.61
C PHE A 673 0.13 -52.93 45.65
N ASN A 674 1.01 -52.90 44.65
CA ASN A 674 1.75 -54.08 44.22
C ASN A 674 3.25 -53.76 44.36
N LYS A 675 3.88 -54.49 45.30
CA LYS A 675 5.27 -54.99 45.21
C LYS A 675 5.44 -55.70 43.84
N ASP A 676 6.54 -55.72 43.11
CA ASP A 676 7.98 -55.55 43.28
C ASP A 676 8.50 -54.86 41.97
N GLU A 677 9.62 -54.15 41.91
CA GLU A 677 10.96 -54.70 41.74
C GLU A 677 12.00 -53.65 42.16
N GLN A 678 12.75 -53.99 43.21
CA GLN A 678 14.03 -53.38 43.54
C GLN A 678 15.15 -54.14 42.79
N THR A 679 16.04 -53.40 42.15
CA THR A 679 17.48 -53.67 42.08
C THR A 679 18.16 -52.29 41.92
N SER A 680 18.80 -51.76 42.97
CA SER A 680 20.24 -51.87 43.30
C SER A 680 21.13 -51.18 42.23
N ASN A 681 22.03 -50.24 42.46
CA ASN A 681 22.77 -49.81 43.65
C ASN A 681 23.39 -48.41 43.41
N ASP A 682 23.59 -47.64 44.49
CA ASP A 682 24.82 -46.98 45.01
C ASP A 682 25.84 -46.38 44.02
N SER A 683 26.62 -45.32 44.28
CA SER A 683 27.03 -44.61 45.52
C SER A 683 27.67 -43.27 45.04
N GLU A 684 27.45 -42.09 45.66
CA GLU A 684 28.13 -41.56 46.86
C GLU A 684 29.43 -40.76 46.56
N PHE A 685 29.37 -39.43 46.65
CA PHE A 685 30.12 -38.63 47.64
C PHE A 685 29.79 -37.13 47.54
N ALA A 686 29.48 -36.56 48.70
CA ALA A 686 29.18 -35.16 48.96
C ALA A 686 30.42 -34.41 49.50
N LEU A 687 30.22 -33.10 49.77
CA LEU A 687 31.06 -32.13 50.50
C LEU A 687 31.99 -31.31 49.59
N LEU A 688 31.93 -29.97 49.50
CA LEU A 688 31.73 -28.95 50.54
C LEU A 688 30.86 -27.77 50.06
N LEU A 689 29.89 -27.41 50.89
CA LEU A 689 29.19 -26.12 50.91
C LEU A 689 30.08 -25.07 51.59
N GLN A 690 30.00 -23.83 51.12
CA GLN A 690 30.11 -22.66 51.99
C GLN A 690 28.91 -21.72 51.72
N GLU A 691 28.18 -21.47 52.80
CA GLU A 691 26.92 -20.75 52.97
C GLU A 691 27.09 -19.24 52.63
N SER A 692 26.11 -18.42 52.24
CA SER A 692 24.75 -18.16 52.77
C SER A 692 24.12 -17.01 51.92
N PRO A 693 22.87 -16.51 52.13
CA PRO A 693 21.79 -16.98 52.99
C PRO A 693 20.43 -17.20 52.27
N MET A 694 19.63 -18.07 52.88
CA MET A 694 18.24 -18.39 52.61
C MET A 694 17.29 -17.18 52.42
N PHE A 695 16.47 -17.23 51.36
CA PHE A 695 15.05 -16.88 51.50
C PHE A 695 14.24 -18.17 51.59
N MET A 696 13.48 -18.29 52.67
CA MET A 696 12.79 -19.50 53.12
C MET A 696 11.79 -20.03 52.09
N LEU A 697 12.02 -21.25 51.61
CA LEU A 697 11.00 -22.06 50.94
C LEU A 697 10.05 -22.61 52.01
N GLN A 698 9.15 -21.76 52.49
CA GLN A 698 8.12 -22.16 53.44
C GLN A 698 7.21 -23.20 52.75
N LYS A 699 7.23 -24.44 53.24
CA LYS A 699 6.24 -25.48 52.90
C LYS A 699 4.87 -25.02 53.38
N CYS A 700 4.22 -24.13 52.63
CA CYS A 700 2.85 -23.72 52.88
C CYS A 700 1.92 -24.88 52.57
N LEU A 701 1.28 -25.41 53.62
CA LEU A 701 0.25 -26.45 53.57
C LEU A 701 -1.09 -25.86 53.12
N GLU A 702 -1.15 -25.28 51.92
CA GLU A 702 -2.35 -24.61 51.39
C GLU A 702 -3.07 -25.49 50.35
N SER A 703 -4.40 -25.44 50.33
CA SER A 703 -5.20 -26.10 49.28
C SER A 703 -5.13 -25.31 47.96
N GLN A 704 -5.37 -25.96 46.82
CA GLN A 704 -5.32 -25.31 45.50
C GLN A 704 -6.25 -24.07 45.41
N GLU A 705 -7.43 -24.11 46.04
CA GLU A 705 -8.38 -23.00 46.04
C GLU A 705 -7.95 -21.84 46.94
N GLU A 706 -7.30 -22.13 48.08
CA GLU A 706 -6.75 -21.09 48.96
C GLU A 706 -5.52 -20.43 48.32
N HIS A 707 -4.62 -21.23 47.73
CA HIS A 707 -3.44 -20.72 47.04
C HIS A 707 -3.82 -19.79 45.89
N GLY A 708 -4.78 -20.19 45.05
CA GLY A 708 -5.26 -19.38 43.91
C GLY A 708 -5.91 -18.06 44.31
N LYS A 709 -6.40 -17.93 45.56
CA LYS A 709 -7.00 -16.70 46.10
C LYS A 709 -6.02 -15.87 46.93
N SER A 710 -4.85 -16.43 47.29
CA SER A 710 -3.85 -15.75 48.09
C SER A 710 -3.27 -14.54 47.35
N GLU A 711 -3.06 -13.45 48.10
CA GLU A 711 -2.52 -12.22 47.50
C GLU A 711 -1.08 -12.42 47.01
N LYS A 712 -0.29 -13.25 47.72
CA LYS A 712 1.05 -13.66 47.32
C LYS A 712 1.06 -14.39 45.96
N HIS A 713 0.08 -15.25 45.69
CA HIS A 713 -0.03 -15.92 44.39
C HIS A 713 -0.36 -14.93 43.28
N LYS A 714 -1.32 -14.02 43.50
CA LYS A 714 -1.67 -12.99 42.49
C LYS A 714 -0.48 -12.09 42.16
N GLU A 715 0.28 -11.70 43.17
CA GLU A 715 1.49 -10.89 43.00
C GLU A 715 2.57 -11.63 42.20
N MET A 716 2.80 -12.91 42.51
CA MET A 716 3.73 -13.77 41.74
C MET A 716 3.25 -14.02 40.30
N VAL A 717 1.94 -14.15 40.07
CA VAL A 717 1.36 -14.24 38.72
C VAL A 717 1.60 -12.97 37.93
N ASN A 718 1.50 -11.79 38.56
CA ASN A 718 1.82 -10.52 37.91
C ASN A 718 3.30 -10.45 37.53
N TYR A 719 4.22 -10.84 38.41
CA TYR A 719 5.66 -10.89 38.07
C TYR A 719 5.97 -11.89 36.96
N TYR A 720 5.35 -13.07 36.99
CA TYR A 720 5.45 -14.06 35.92
C TYR A 720 4.93 -13.53 34.58
N GLN A 721 3.76 -12.90 34.55
CA GLN A 721 3.19 -12.31 33.34
C GLN A 721 4.08 -11.19 32.79
N HIS A 722 4.62 -10.35 33.68
CA HIS A 722 5.55 -9.30 33.30
C HIS A 722 6.85 -9.87 32.72
N PHE A 723 7.43 -10.89 33.36
CA PHE A 723 8.63 -11.59 32.87
C PHE A 723 8.35 -12.28 31.53
N GLN A 724 7.22 -12.98 31.39
CA GLN A 724 6.81 -13.65 30.16
C GLN A 724 6.66 -12.65 29.02
N HIS A 725 6.01 -11.51 29.28
CA HIS A 725 5.84 -10.44 28.30
C HIS A 725 7.18 -9.83 27.89
N LYS A 726 8.05 -9.54 28.86
CA LYS A 726 9.40 -9.01 28.63
C LYS A 726 10.28 -10.02 27.86
N TYR A 727 10.18 -11.30 28.19
CA TYR A 727 10.86 -12.37 27.49
C TYR A 727 10.44 -12.45 26.02
N MET A 728 9.13 -12.43 25.76
CA MET A 728 8.56 -12.52 24.42
C MET A 728 8.87 -11.30 23.55
N GLN A 729 8.75 -10.10 24.10
CA GLN A 729 8.94 -8.87 23.32
C GLN A 729 10.41 -8.49 23.15
N LYS A 730 11.23 -8.73 24.17
CA LYS A 730 12.54 -8.08 24.26
C LYS A 730 13.71 -9.05 24.30
N ILE A 731 13.55 -10.29 24.78
CA ILE A 731 14.67 -11.22 24.99
C ILE A 731 14.74 -12.31 23.91
N PHE A 732 13.60 -12.88 23.53
CA PHE A 732 13.53 -14.04 22.62
C PHE A 732 14.11 -13.74 21.23
N ASP A 733 13.65 -12.65 20.62
CA ASP A 733 14.07 -12.27 19.27
C ASP A 733 15.57 -11.93 19.19
N PRO A 734 16.14 -11.12 20.09
CA PRO A 734 17.59 -10.88 20.11
C PRO A 734 18.41 -12.15 20.33
N LEU A 735 18.05 -13.03 21.27
CA LEU A 735 18.74 -14.30 21.46
C LEU A 735 18.67 -15.18 20.22
N GLY A 736 17.50 -15.25 19.58
CA GLY A 736 17.31 -15.98 18.32
C GLY A 736 18.18 -15.44 17.18
N LYS A 737 18.35 -14.11 17.09
CA LYS A 737 19.23 -13.46 16.12
C LYS A 737 20.70 -13.81 16.37
N VAL A 738 21.18 -13.69 17.61
CA VAL A 738 22.57 -14.02 17.97
C VAL A 738 22.86 -15.51 17.72
N ARG A 739 21.96 -16.41 18.12
CA ARG A 739 22.10 -17.85 17.87
C ARG A 739 22.18 -18.16 16.37
N SER A 740 21.30 -17.54 15.57
CA SER A 740 21.28 -17.72 14.12
C SER A 740 22.55 -17.18 13.46
N PHE A 741 23.07 -16.06 13.96
CA PHE A 741 24.31 -15.45 13.47
C PHE A 741 25.53 -16.35 13.73
N ILE A 742 25.69 -16.83 14.97
CA ILE A 742 26.76 -17.79 15.34
C ILE A 742 26.69 -19.05 14.47
N GLN A 743 25.49 -19.58 14.24
CA GLN A 743 25.30 -20.78 13.43
C GLN A 743 25.59 -20.53 11.94
N ARG A 744 25.09 -19.43 11.38
CA ARG A 744 25.23 -19.09 9.95
C ARG A 744 26.69 -18.96 9.54
N TYR A 745 27.49 -18.30 10.37
CA TYR A 745 28.91 -18.06 10.10
C TYR A 745 29.83 -19.09 10.75
N LYS A 746 29.27 -20.18 11.30
CA LYS A 746 30.01 -21.29 11.95
C LYS A 746 30.97 -20.80 13.05
N LEU A 747 30.56 -19.78 13.80
CA LEU A 747 31.36 -19.20 14.88
C LEU A 747 31.41 -20.08 16.13
N GLY A 748 30.71 -21.21 16.15
CA GLY A 748 30.64 -22.12 17.30
C GLY A 748 31.92 -22.91 17.58
N THR A 749 32.85 -23.00 16.63
CA THR A 749 34.10 -23.78 16.75
C THR A 749 35.30 -22.84 16.79
N ALA A 750 36.08 -22.88 17.87
CA ALA A 750 37.22 -21.96 18.09
C ALA A 750 38.25 -22.05 16.96
N GLU A 751 38.61 -23.27 16.53
CA GLU A 751 39.54 -23.52 15.44
C GLU A 751 39.10 -22.86 14.11
N PHE A 752 37.80 -22.87 13.81
CA PHE A 752 37.27 -22.20 12.62
C PHE A 752 37.34 -20.68 12.75
N VAL A 753 37.07 -20.14 13.94
CA VAL A 753 37.11 -18.71 14.21
C VAL A 753 38.54 -18.19 14.10
N GLU A 754 39.50 -18.83 14.77
CA GLU A 754 40.92 -18.48 14.73
C GLU A 754 41.49 -18.55 13.31
N LYS A 755 41.03 -19.51 12.51
CA LYS A 755 41.50 -19.65 11.12
C LYS A 755 40.96 -18.57 10.18
N ASN A 756 39.71 -18.13 10.38
CA ASN A 756 38.98 -17.33 9.39
C ASN A 756 38.61 -15.91 9.85
N PHE A 757 38.69 -15.60 11.15
CA PHE A 757 38.29 -14.33 11.76
C PHE A 757 39.33 -13.89 12.81
N LYS A 758 40.60 -13.83 12.39
CA LYS A 758 41.76 -13.63 13.27
C LYS A 758 41.68 -12.36 14.11
N GLU A 759 41.24 -11.24 13.53
CA GLU A 759 41.29 -9.94 14.20
C GLU A 759 40.19 -9.79 15.27
N GLU A 760 39.08 -10.53 15.14
CA GLU A 760 37.94 -10.47 16.06
C GLU A 760 37.73 -11.77 16.87
N THR A 761 38.71 -12.67 16.88
CA THR A 761 38.60 -13.97 17.57
C THR A 761 38.26 -13.80 19.05
N TYR A 762 38.87 -12.81 19.71
CA TYR A 762 38.63 -12.50 21.12
C TYR A 762 37.17 -12.08 21.37
N ASN A 763 36.66 -11.13 20.60
CA ASN A 763 35.30 -10.60 20.76
C ASN A 763 34.23 -11.64 20.35
N ILE A 764 34.50 -12.47 19.34
CA ILE A 764 33.67 -13.63 19.01
C ILE A 764 33.62 -14.61 20.19
N GLY A 765 34.75 -14.82 20.89
CA GLY A 765 34.81 -15.60 22.13
C GLY A 765 33.95 -15.02 23.26
N ILE A 766 33.97 -13.70 23.44
CA ILE A 766 33.11 -13.00 24.41
C ILE A 766 31.64 -13.21 24.08
N LEU A 767 31.23 -12.97 22.82
CA LEU A 767 29.84 -13.14 22.40
C LEU A 767 29.31 -14.55 22.71
N ARG A 768 30.14 -15.57 22.50
CA ARG A 768 29.78 -16.97 22.80
C ARG A 768 29.53 -17.20 24.29
N ARG A 769 30.46 -16.74 25.14
CA ARG A 769 30.35 -16.89 26.60
C ARG A 769 29.15 -16.13 27.15
N GLN A 770 28.90 -14.91 26.67
CA GLN A 770 27.73 -14.13 27.05
C GLN A 770 26.44 -14.84 26.63
N ARG A 771 26.38 -15.42 25.42
CA ARG A 771 25.19 -16.16 24.97
C ARG A 771 24.90 -17.33 25.90
N GLU A 772 25.92 -18.14 26.20
CA GLU A 772 25.77 -19.31 27.08
C GLU A 772 25.37 -18.88 28.50
N SER A 773 25.99 -17.82 29.04
CA SER A 773 25.61 -17.24 30.35
C SER A 773 24.15 -16.81 30.39
N VAL A 774 23.69 -16.04 29.40
CA VAL A 774 22.31 -15.55 29.32
C VAL A 774 21.31 -16.70 29.17
N GLU A 775 21.61 -17.69 28.32
CA GLU A 775 20.75 -18.86 28.14
C GLU A 775 20.62 -19.68 29.45
N ASN A 776 21.73 -19.90 30.16
CA ASN A 776 21.73 -20.60 31.44
C ASN A 776 20.98 -19.83 32.53
N LYS A 777 21.14 -18.50 32.60
CA LYS A 777 20.43 -17.66 33.57
C LYS A 777 18.93 -17.63 33.33
N ILE A 778 18.49 -17.55 32.08
CA ILE A 778 17.07 -17.67 31.73
C ILE A 778 16.52 -19.02 32.18
N GLU A 779 17.26 -20.10 31.94
CA GLU A 779 16.85 -21.44 32.38
C GLU A 779 16.74 -21.53 33.92
N ASN A 780 17.68 -20.93 34.65
CA ASN A 780 17.66 -20.89 36.11
C ASN A 780 16.50 -20.04 36.66
N ILE A 781 16.23 -18.87 36.08
CA ILE A 781 15.07 -18.02 36.46
C ILE A 781 13.77 -18.80 36.30
N ILE A 782 13.64 -19.52 35.19
CA ILE A 782 12.44 -20.32 34.90
C ILE A 782 12.33 -21.49 35.88
N LYS A 783 13.40 -22.25 36.13
CA LYS A 783 13.37 -23.36 37.08
C LYS A 783 13.17 -22.93 38.54
N GLY A 784 13.76 -21.80 38.94
CA GLY A 784 13.70 -21.25 40.29
C GLY A 784 12.48 -20.37 40.58
N CYS A 785 11.65 -20.09 39.56
CA CYS A 785 10.51 -19.15 39.65
C CYS A 785 10.91 -17.72 40.08
N GLU A 786 12.13 -17.28 39.74
CA GLU A 786 12.70 -15.98 40.13
C GLU A 786 12.28 -14.84 39.17
N TRP A 787 10.96 -14.65 39.01
CA TRP A 787 10.41 -13.76 37.98
C TRP A 787 10.77 -12.28 38.12
N GLN A 788 11.24 -11.88 39.30
CA GLN A 788 11.66 -10.51 39.62
C GLN A 788 13.10 -10.21 39.20
N ASN A 789 13.83 -11.16 38.62
CA ASN A 789 15.21 -10.97 38.22
C ASN A 789 15.32 -9.86 37.14
N GLY A 790 15.74 -8.66 37.57
CA GLY A 790 15.89 -7.49 36.73
C GLY A 790 17.20 -7.47 35.94
N GLU A 791 18.22 -8.19 36.41
CA GLU A 791 19.59 -8.18 35.91
C GLU A 791 19.72 -8.85 34.55
N ILE A 792 18.89 -9.87 34.27
CA ILE A 792 18.91 -10.61 33.00
C ILE A 792 18.75 -9.70 31.77
N TRP A 793 18.04 -8.57 31.92
CA TRP A 793 17.89 -7.64 30.82
C TRP A 793 19.18 -6.87 30.51
N GLY A 794 19.95 -6.50 31.54
CA GLY A 794 21.26 -5.88 31.36
C GLY A 794 22.21 -6.81 30.60
N GLU A 795 22.24 -8.08 30.96
CA GLU A 795 23.10 -9.07 30.29
C GLU A 795 22.67 -9.36 28.84
N VAL A 796 21.36 -9.33 28.55
CA VAL A 796 20.86 -9.40 27.17
C VAL A 796 21.27 -8.17 26.37
N GLN A 797 21.28 -6.97 26.97
CA GLN A 797 21.75 -5.76 26.30
C GLN A 797 23.26 -5.79 26.04
N GLU A 798 24.06 -6.28 26.98
CA GLU A 798 25.50 -6.50 26.79
C GLU A 798 25.78 -7.51 25.67
N LEU A 799 25.03 -8.62 25.62
CA LEU A 799 25.10 -9.61 24.56
C LEU A 799 24.80 -8.99 23.18
N ILE A 800 23.78 -8.13 23.10
CA ILE A 800 23.41 -7.42 21.88
C ILE A 800 24.50 -6.42 21.48
N GLY A 801 25.13 -5.75 22.46
CA GLY A 801 26.27 -4.87 22.24
C GLY A 801 27.44 -5.59 21.59
N SER A 802 27.87 -6.72 22.18
CA SER A 802 28.93 -7.57 21.64
C SER A 802 28.59 -8.11 20.25
N TYR A 803 27.31 -8.42 19.98
CA TYR A 803 26.85 -8.86 18.67
C TYR A 803 27.03 -7.76 17.62
N HIS A 804 26.58 -6.54 17.90
CA HIS A 804 26.70 -5.44 16.95
C HIS A 804 28.15 -5.04 16.70
N LEU A 805 29.00 -5.11 17.73
CA LEU A 805 30.43 -4.79 17.62
C LEU A 805 31.13 -5.65 16.54
N ILE A 806 30.83 -6.95 16.49
CA ILE A 806 31.54 -7.88 15.60
C ILE A 806 30.79 -8.18 14.29
N LYS A 807 29.53 -7.76 14.18
CA LYS A 807 28.63 -8.17 13.09
C LYS A 807 29.17 -7.79 11.72
N ASP A 808 29.46 -6.51 11.53
CA ASP A 808 29.82 -5.98 10.22
C ASP A 808 31.16 -6.57 9.76
N TYR A 809 32.10 -6.77 10.69
CA TYR A 809 33.37 -7.42 10.44
C TYR A 809 33.18 -8.86 9.92
N VAL A 810 32.45 -9.69 10.67
CA VAL A 810 32.22 -11.10 10.32
C VAL A 810 31.50 -11.23 8.99
N GLU A 811 30.48 -10.40 8.73
CA GLU A 811 29.75 -10.41 7.46
C GLU A 811 30.65 -10.03 6.27
N THR A 812 31.57 -9.10 6.49
CA THR A 812 32.52 -8.62 5.48
C THR A 812 33.57 -9.66 5.15
N GLU A 813 34.21 -10.25 6.16
CA GLU A 813 35.21 -11.31 5.97
C GLU A 813 34.61 -12.59 5.38
N ALA A 814 33.37 -12.94 5.77
CA ALA A 814 32.66 -14.05 5.16
C ALA A 814 32.44 -13.83 3.66
N ARG A 815 32.09 -12.60 3.24
CA ARG A 815 31.88 -12.26 1.82
C ARG A 815 33.18 -12.32 1.02
N LYS A 816 34.26 -11.74 1.55
CA LYS A 816 35.59 -11.81 0.91
C LYS A 816 36.04 -13.26 0.71
N ARG A 817 35.74 -14.13 1.67
CA ARG A 817 36.05 -15.57 1.55
C ARG A 817 35.22 -16.26 0.47
N GLU A 818 33.92 -15.98 0.37
CA GLU A 818 33.08 -16.54 -0.69
C GLU A 818 33.56 -16.10 -2.08
N GLU A 819 33.93 -14.83 -2.24
CA GLU A 819 34.49 -14.32 -3.50
C GLU A 819 35.82 -14.99 -3.87
N ARG A 820 36.71 -15.23 -2.89
CA ARG A 820 37.96 -15.97 -3.12
C ARG A 820 37.68 -17.42 -3.57
N LEU A 821 36.71 -18.08 -2.94
CA LEU A 821 36.33 -19.45 -3.29
C LEU A 821 35.69 -19.54 -4.68
N GLU A 822 34.93 -18.52 -5.09
CA GLU A 822 34.34 -18.49 -6.43
C GLU A 822 35.40 -18.26 -7.51
N LYS A 823 36.34 -17.34 -7.28
CA LYS A 823 37.49 -17.14 -8.17
C LYS A 823 38.34 -18.41 -8.34
N LEU A 824 38.54 -19.16 -7.25
CA LEU A 824 39.23 -20.47 -7.30
C LEU A 824 38.46 -21.49 -8.17
N ARG A 825 37.13 -21.53 -8.08
CA ARG A 825 36.30 -22.41 -8.93
C ARG A 825 36.33 -22.01 -10.40
N GLU A 826 36.35 -20.71 -10.71
CA GLU A 826 36.47 -20.23 -12.08
C GLU A 826 37.82 -20.60 -12.71
N VAL A 827 38.90 -20.51 -11.93
CA VAL A 827 40.25 -20.95 -12.36
C VAL A 827 40.28 -22.47 -12.61
N ASP A 828 39.63 -23.27 -11.76
CA ASP A 828 39.53 -24.72 -11.95
C ASP A 828 38.66 -25.12 -13.16
N LEU A 829 37.61 -24.33 -13.47
CA LEU A 829 36.78 -24.52 -14.66
C LEU A 829 37.53 -24.13 -15.94
N ALA A 830 38.36 -23.09 -15.89
CA ALA A 830 39.21 -22.66 -17.01
C ALA A 830 40.30 -23.67 -17.36
N ARG A 831 40.71 -24.53 -16.41
CA ARG A 831 41.73 -25.57 -16.61
C ARG A 831 41.22 -26.87 -17.24
N ARG A 832 39.92 -26.99 -17.58
CA ARG A 832 39.42 -28.21 -18.25
C ARG A 832 39.71 -28.20 -19.76
N PRO A 833 40.47 -29.15 -20.31
CA PRO A 833 40.82 -29.16 -21.73
C PRO A 833 39.62 -29.53 -22.62
N LYS A 834 39.38 -28.76 -23.68
CA LYS A 834 38.35 -29.01 -24.71
C LYS A 834 38.76 -30.18 -25.59
N GLY A 835 38.17 -31.35 -25.36
CA GLY A 835 38.41 -32.57 -26.12
C GLY A 835 37.18 -33.09 -26.88
N ARG A 836 37.34 -33.13 -28.20
CA ARG A 836 36.76 -34.05 -29.22
C ARG A 836 35.26 -33.99 -29.55
N GLY A 837 35.01 -33.57 -30.79
CA GLY A 837 33.74 -33.71 -31.50
C GLY A 837 33.33 -35.18 -31.67
N LYS A 838 32.00 -35.40 -31.70
CA LYS A 838 31.39 -36.69 -32.02
C LYS A 838 30.73 -36.64 -33.39
N ARG A 839 31.25 -37.53 -34.24
CA ARG A 839 30.74 -38.01 -35.52
C ARG A 839 29.24 -38.31 -35.47
N LYS A 840 28.51 -37.91 -36.51
CA LYS A 840 27.22 -38.52 -36.89
C LYS A 840 27.47 -39.99 -37.24
N GLY A 841 26.81 -40.89 -36.53
CA GLY A 841 26.72 -42.31 -36.84
C GLY A 841 25.28 -42.67 -37.19
N GLN A 842 25.12 -43.23 -38.38
CA GLN A 842 23.93 -43.89 -38.90
C GLN A 842 23.55 -45.15 -38.11
N ARG A 843 22.24 -45.46 -38.12
CA ARG A 843 21.57 -46.79 -38.01
C ARG A 843 21.84 -47.56 -36.70
N ARG A 844 20.86 -48.17 -36.03
CA ARG A 844 19.62 -48.84 -36.41
C ARG A 844 18.62 -48.69 -35.26
#